data_AF-A0A8T7L2Y8-F1
#
_entry.id   AF-A0A8T7L2Y8-F1
#
_cell.length_a   1.000
_cell.length_b   1.000
_cell.length_c   1.000
_cell.angle_alpha   90.00
_cell.angle_beta   90.00
_cell.angle_gamma   90.00
#
_symmetry.space_group_name_H-M   'P 1'
#
loop_
_entity.id
_entity.type
_entity.pdbx_description
1 polymer ?
#
loop_
_entity_poly.entity_id
_entity_poly.type
_entity_poly.pdbx_seq_one_letter_code
_entity_poly.pdbx_strand_id
1 'polypeptide(L)'
;MAINFNSNEFKRTLVNLAMNVMRAPEEFSSFILTEPDIQGEVNAEAMRVSLYYAMALLAYGFTPEDTALKESARWFATPFPTHQRRQMDAIEMSRLEGTLLLRPFDPSVQGRLKQLIKQRTPDGRRFEIQDPPTQYDLLWALKLLNLARRQGVLRPDMIVLEDLRESLDKAIQSEALLDKNLALALRLRFELFGGLLPEQEEKFLRGRLIHNARDNGLWDLTQDNIWLAERMRHHALTPQDIQQHYMAFWKMIQSACAVVENLSVLMPTYGVELQQVLLPALDLWWNTFNGDQSDDAAGELRVIFARRTEDYLMALSLTLIALRAFLDEPLIHRAASYVHTHVLDHAGERAASSEKEMIKKALRDFLQVEFEQPPEKLNLGLSGAKVVRIYPVVRSPLYGEETIFNKPLVIKYGPADEIRLEHENYKKLPDVLRRCFVNIPREMYPDPARQEAYVIMPDLSQFKTLYESLSILPRIYPALMKELSAFLITMHWANQYNPVPAPRGIVYDLYLQPMQQHVALIFNFLTREKLLVEDQTRQHANLLQQKLVEQLADLTRHQMRLGVFPRAYMHGDLHTRNIMISHSAPHANSEVEVAIKLIDLEKVREDGDAALDLGQLLVDVDLLLGNPDRVNDYNRPLVEIIKQVVVAYQKFARERRDTHFTARVQLARARSYIRVAKGKTRQIEQHLQNGRRGLALEITREMLLHCEQAAKHLETVLKALNQPVS
;
A
#
# COMPACT_ATOMS: atom_id res chain seq x y z
N MET A 1 -5.19 -33.07 13.78
CA MET A 1 -5.81 -34.07 12.89
C MET A 1 -4.99 -34.09 11.61
N ALA A 2 -4.67 -35.25 11.03
CA ALA A 2 -3.88 -35.28 9.79
C ALA A 2 -4.73 -34.90 8.58
N ILE A 3 -4.19 -34.21 7.57
CA ILE A 3 -4.95 -33.86 6.36
C ILE A 3 -5.43 -35.14 5.70
N ASN A 4 -6.74 -35.26 5.52
CA ASN A 4 -7.32 -36.29 4.68
C ASN A 4 -7.51 -35.74 3.27
N PHE A 5 -6.55 -36.01 2.38
CA PHE A 5 -6.58 -35.54 0.98
C PHE A 5 -7.78 -36.04 0.15
N ASN A 6 -8.56 -36.99 0.68
CA ASN A 6 -9.77 -37.50 0.04
C ASN A 6 -11.06 -36.90 0.63
N SER A 7 -10.97 -36.11 1.70
CA SER A 7 -12.15 -35.50 2.34
C SER A 7 -12.78 -34.44 1.44
N ASN A 8 -14.10 -34.25 1.58
CA ASN A 8 -14.81 -33.18 0.89
C ASN A 8 -14.32 -31.79 1.31
N GLU A 9 -13.88 -31.66 2.56
CA GLU A 9 -13.31 -30.44 3.11
C GLU A 9 -12.02 -30.05 2.41
N PHE A 10 -11.07 -30.99 2.25
CA PHE A 10 -9.83 -30.75 1.52
C PHE A 10 -10.12 -30.31 0.08
N LYS A 11 -11.01 -31.03 -0.61
CA LYS A 11 -11.40 -30.71 -1.99
C LYS A 11 -12.05 -29.32 -2.10
N ARG A 12 -12.92 -28.97 -1.16
CA ARG A 12 -13.56 -27.66 -1.08
C ARG A 12 -12.54 -26.55 -0.93
N THR A 13 -11.65 -26.69 0.04
CA THR A 13 -10.61 -25.69 0.31
C THR A 13 -9.66 -25.57 -0.88
N LEU A 14 -9.25 -26.70 -1.48
CA LEU A 14 -8.42 -26.71 -2.68
C LEU A 14 -9.06 -25.94 -3.84
N VAL A 15 -10.35 -26.16 -4.10
CA VAL A 15 -11.11 -25.41 -5.12
C VAL A 15 -11.20 -23.93 -4.77
N ASN A 16 -11.48 -23.58 -3.51
CA ASN A 16 -11.56 -22.18 -3.08
C ASN A 16 -10.22 -21.46 -3.29
N LEU A 17 -9.09 -22.06 -2.89
CA LEU A 17 -7.77 -21.51 -3.15
C LEU A 17 -7.49 -21.36 -4.65
N ALA A 18 -7.77 -22.38 -5.46
CA ALA A 18 -7.55 -22.34 -6.90
C ALA A 18 -8.40 -21.27 -7.59
N MET A 19 -9.66 -21.09 -7.17
CA MET A 19 -10.53 -20.02 -7.69
C MET A 19 -9.98 -18.63 -7.39
N ASN A 20 -9.37 -18.43 -6.22
CA ASN A 20 -8.70 -17.17 -5.89
C ASN A 20 -7.47 -16.93 -6.77
N VAL A 21 -6.67 -17.96 -7.11
CA VAL A 21 -5.62 -17.81 -8.14
C VAL A 21 -6.26 -17.40 -9.47
N MET A 22 -7.28 -18.10 -9.94
CA MET A 22 -7.87 -17.84 -11.25
C MET A 22 -8.44 -16.41 -11.39
N ARG A 23 -8.98 -15.84 -10.31
CA ARG A 23 -9.48 -14.45 -10.24
C ARG A 23 -8.38 -13.41 -10.03
N ALA A 24 -7.17 -13.85 -9.70
CA ALA A 24 -6.10 -12.96 -9.29
C ALA A 24 -5.75 -11.86 -10.32
N PRO A 25 -5.81 -12.09 -11.66
CA PRO A 25 -5.59 -11.02 -12.63
C PRO A 25 -6.61 -9.87 -12.53
N GLU A 26 -7.86 -10.17 -12.17
CA GLU A 26 -8.92 -9.16 -11.99
C GLU A 26 -8.76 -8.41 -10.66
N GLU A 27 -8.44 -9.14 -9.59
CA GLU A 27 -8.37 -8.59 -8.23
C GLU A 27 -7.01 -7.93 -7.89
N PHE A 28 -5.92 -8.36 -8.55
CA PHE A 28 -4.54 -7.97 -8.25
C PHE A 28 -3.75 -7.55 -9.51
N SER A 29 -4.43 -6.88 -10.45
CA SER A 29 -3.85 -6.41 -11.72
C SER A 29 -2.59 -5.53 -11.56
N SER A 30 -2.41 -4.88 -10.41
CA SER A 30 -1.20 -4.11 -10.10
C SER A 30 0.05 -4.96 -9.85
N PHE A 31 -0.09 -6.27 -9.68
CA PHE A 31 1.02 -7.20 -9.39
C PHE A 31 1.15 -8.35 -10.38
N ILE A 32 0.09 -8.65 -11.13
CA ILE A 32 0.07 -9.75 -12.10
C ILE A 32 0.13 -9.17 -13.51
N LEU A 33 1.15 -9.59 -14.26
CA LEU A 33 1.39 -9.21 -15.65
C LEU A 33 1.45 -7.69 -15.84
N THR A 34 1.89 -6.96 -14.81
CA THR A 34 1.94 -5.50 -14.80
C THR A 34 2.77 -4.99 -15.97
N GLU A 35 2.23 -4.00 -16.68
CA GLU A 35 2.95 -3.36 -17.78
C GLU A 35 4.24 -2.71 -17.28
N PRO A 36 5.29 -2.65 -18.12
CA PRO A 36 6.48 -1.86 -17.81
C PRO A 36 6.10 -0.40 -17.54
N ASP A 37 6.86 0.26 -16.67
CA ASP A 37 6.67 1.68 -16.39
C ASP A 37 7.06 2.58 -17.59
N ILE A 38 7.00 3.90 -17.40
CA ILE A 38 7.33 4.89 -18.45
C ILE A 38 8.78 4.73 -18.95
N GLN A 39 9.66 4.11 -18.16
CA GLN A 39 11.06 3.84 -18.49
C GLN A 39 11.23 2.46 -19.16
N GLY A 40 10.15 1.69 -19.29
CA GLY A 40 10.16 0.33 -19.81
C GLY A 40 10.66 -0.70 -18.81
N GLU A 41 10.72 -0.36 -17.52
CA GLU A 41 11.16 -1.25 -16.45
C GLU A 41 9.97 -1.96 -15.81
N VAL A 42 10.13 -3.25 -15.55
CA VAL A 42 9.10 -4.05 -14.85
C VAL A 42 9.52 -4.19 -13.40
N ASN A 43 8.59 -3.96 -12.47
CA ASN A 43 8.83 -4.17 -11.05
C ASN A 43 9.22 -5.64 -10.78
N ALA A 44 10.35 -5.87 -10.10
CA ALA A 44 10.86 -7.21 -9.79
C ALA A 44 9.90 -8.04 -8.90
N GLU A 45 9.17 -7.39 -8.00
CA GLU A 45 8.14 -8.03 -7.17
C GLU A 45 6.94 -8.46 -8.01
N ALA A 46 6.45 -7.62 -8.92
CA ALA A 46 5.37 -7.98 -9.85
C ALA A 46 5.78 -9.14 -10.79
N MET A 47 7.02 -9.12 -11.28
CA MET A 47 7.60 -10.23 -12.06
C MET A 47 7.61 -11.54 -11.27
N ARG A 48 8.02 -11.49 -10.01
CA ARG A 48 8.03 -12.66 -9.13
C ARG A 48 6.61 -13.16 -8.84
N VAL A 49 5.69 -12.29 -8.46
CA VAL A 49 4.29 -12.64 -8.19
C VAL A 49 3.64 -13.29 -9.41
N SER A 50 3.87 -12.72 -10.60
CA SER A 50 3.37 -13.26 -11.87
C SER A 50 3.93 -14.66 -12.15
N LEU A 51 5.21 -14.91 -11.84
CA LEU A 51 5.82 -16.24 -12.01
C LEU A 51 5.16 -17.27 -11.10
N TYR A 52 4.98 -16.95 -9.82
CA TYR A 52 4.33 -17.87 -8.87
C TYR A 52 2.85 -18.09 -9.19
N TYR A 53 2.14 -17.06 -9.67
CA TYR A 53 0.79 -17.19 -10.21
C TYR A 53 0.73 -18.22 -11.34
N ALA A 54 1.61 -18.10 -12.35
CA ALA A 54 1.65 -19.04 -13.46
C ALA A 54 2.01 -20.46 -13.01
N MET A 55 2.99 -20.59 -12.10
CA MET A 55 3.36 -21.88 -11.50
C MET A 55 2.22 -22.51 -10.70
N ALA A 56 1.42 -21.73 -10.00
CA ALA A 56 0.27 -22.22 -9.24
C ALA A 56 -0.85 -22.73 -10.15
N LEU A 57 -1.11 -22.07 -11.29
CA LEU A 57 -2.05 -22.57 -12.29
C LEU A 57 -1.56 -23.89 -12.91
N LEU A 58 -0.27 -23.99 -13.26
CA LEU A 58 0.33 -25.24 -13.72
C LEU A 58 0.25 -26.34 -12.65
N ALA A 59 0.49 -26.01 -11.38
CA ALA A 59 0.35 -26.94 -10.27
C ALA A 59 -1.10 -27.41 -10.08
N TYR A 60 -2.07 -26.51 -10.33
CA TYR A 60 -3.48 -26.87 -10.30
C TYR A 60 -3.86 -27.84 -11.43
N GLY A 61 -3.25 -27.69 -12.61
CA GLY A 61 -3.47 -28.58 -13.76
C GLY A 61 -3.82 -27.85 -15.05
N PHE A 62 -3.68 -26.51 -15.08
CA PHE A 62 -3.71 -25.77 -16.33
C PHE A 62 -2.49 -26.13 -17.19
N THR A 63 -2.68 -26.01 -18.49
CA THR A 63 -1.67 -26.19 -19.53
C THR A 63 -1.28 -24.84 -20.12
N PRO A 64 -0.08 -24.69 -20.72
CA PRO A 64 0.32 -23.44 -21.38
C PRO A 64 -0.64 -22.97 -22.48
N GLU A 65 -1.48 -23.86 -23.01
CA GLU A 65 -2.47 -23.54 -24.05
C GLU A 65 -3.78 -22.98 -23.50
N ASP A 66 -4.00 -23.08 -22.19
CA ASP A 66 -5.19 -22.51 -21.57
C ASP A 66 -5.15 -20.98 -21.61
N THR A 67 -6.32 -20.36 -21.83
CA THR A 67 -6.45 -18.90 -21.98
C THR A 67 -5.82 -18.14 -20.81
N ALA A 68 -5.96 -18.66 -19.58
CA ALA A 68 -5.38 -18.07 -18.38
C ALA A 68 -3.84 -17.99 -18.40
N LEU A 69 -3.17 -18.92 -19.08
CA LEU A 69 -1.69 -18.96 -19.15
C LEU A 69 -1.14 -18.40 -20.46
N LYS A 70 -1.93 -18.29 -21.53
CA LYS A 70 -1.50 -17.72 -22.82
C LYS A 70 -0.97 -16.29 -22.69
N GLU A 71 -1.60 -15.48 -21.85
CA GLU A 71 -1.15 -14.11 -21.61
C GLU A 71 0.18 -14.07 -20.84
N SER A 72 0.27 -14.83 -19.74
CA SER A 72 1.50 -15.02 -18.97
C SER A 72 2.66 -15.49 -19.86
N ALA A 73 2.37 -16.45 -20.75
CA ALA A 73 3.32 -17.02 -21.69
C ALA A 73 3.86 -15.98 -22.68
N ARG A 74 3.03 -15.04 -23.15
CA ARG A 74 3.48 -13.92 -24.00
C ARG A 74 4.30 -12.91 -23.21
N TRP A 75 3.89 -12.61 -21.98
CA TRP A 75 4.52 -11.62 -21.13
C TRP A 75 5.95 -12.03 -20.71
N PHE A 76 6.16 -13.28 -20.32
CA PHE A 76 7.50 -13.80 -20.03
C PHE A 76 8.38 -13.90 -21.29
N ALA A 77 7.79 -14.24 -22.45
CA ALA A 77 8.48 -14.37 -23.73
C ALA A 77 8.84 -13.02 -24.40
N THR A 78 8.91 -11.93 -23.62
CA THR A 78 9.44 -10.65 -24.12
C THR A 78 10.87 -10.85 -24.65
N PRO A 79 11.22 -10.29 -25.82
CA PRO A 79 12.53 -10.51 -26.42
C PRO A 79 13.67 -10.16 -25.45
N PHE A 80 14.67 -11.02 -25.38
CA PHE A 80 15.86 -10.69 -24.61
C PHE A 80 16.56 -9.50 -25.28
N PRO A 81 16.91 -8.44 -24.53
CA PRO A 81 17.46 -7.22 -25.11
C PRO A 81 18.73 -7.50 -25.91
N THR A 82 18.81 -6.97 -27.14
CA THR A 82 19.94 -7.20 -28.06
C THR A 82 21.17 -6.34 -27.75
N HIS A 83 21.05 -5.35 -26.87
CA HIS A 83 22.18 -4.50 -26.47
C HIS A 83 23.18 -5.28 -25.61
N GLN A 84 24.46 -5.27 -26.01
CA GLN A 84 25.61 -5.98 -25.40
C GLN A 84 25.87 -5.71 -23.91
N ARG A 85 25.04 -4.91 -23.23
CA ARG A 85 25.22 -4.47 -21.83
C ARG A 85 24.13 -4.91 -20.85
N ARG A 86 23.10 -5.66 -21.26
CA ARG A 86 22.09 -6.15 -20.30
C ARG A 86 22.51 -7.49 -19.69
N GLN A 87 22.60 -7.48 -18.36
CA GLN A 87 22.92 -8.59 -17.49
C GLN A 87 21.65 -9.40 -17.18
N MET A 88 21.79 -10.69 -16.91
CA MET A 88 20.80 -11.53 -16.24
C MET A 88 20.69 -11.08 -14.79
N ASP A 89 19.66 -10.31 -14.50
CA ASP A 89 19.25 -9.90 -13.16
C ASP A 89 18.09 -10.77 -12.65
N ALA A 90 17.52 -10.43 -11.49
CA ALA A 90 16.38 -11.17 -10.93
C ALA A 90 15.15 -11.15 -11.85
N ILE A 91 14.92 -10.07 -12.61
CA ILE A 91 13.77 -9.96 -13.51
C ILE A 91 13.95 -10.92 -14.69
N GLU A 92 15.12 -10.91 -15.32
CA GLU A 92 15.42 -11.78 -16.46
C GLU A 92 15.53 -13.26 -16.05
N MET A 93 15.97 -13.55 -14.83
CA MET A 93 15.91 -14.90 -14.27
C MET A 93 14.47 -15.41 -14.11
N SER A 94 13.57 -14.59 -13.57
CA SER A 94 12.14 -14.93 -13.49
C SER A 94 11.47 -15.04 -14.87
N ARG A 95 11.82 -14.17 -15.83
CA ARG A 95 11.35 -14.29 -17.23
C ARG A 95 11.81 -15.58 -17.87
N LEU A 96 13.08 -15.95 -17.69
CA LEU A 96 13.62 -17.19 -18.20
C LEU A 96 12.88 -18.39 -17.60
N GLU A 97 12.62 -18.40 -16.28
CA GLU A 97 11.87 -19.45 -15.61
C GLU A 97 10.44 -19.58 -16.17
N GLY A 98 9.70 -18.47 -16.23
CA GLY A 98 8.34 -18.45 -16.76
C GLY A 98 8.28 -18.89 -18.23
N THR A 99 9.26 -18.46 -19.04
CA THR A 99 9.35 -18.87 -20.46
C THR A 99 9.70 -20.35 -20.59
N LEU A 100 10.61 -20.89 -19.79
CA LEU A 100 10.94 -22.32 -19.81
C LEU A 100 9.75 -23.21 -19.39
N LEU A 101 8.90 -22.72 -18.49
CA LEU A 101 7.70 -23.43 -18.05
C LEU A 101 6.57 -23.39 -19.08
N LEU A 102 6.37 -22.25 -19.75
CA LEU A 102 5.20 -22.03 -20.61
C LEU A 102 5.50 -22.16 -22.12
N ARG A 103 6.69 -21.73 -22.57
CA ARG A 103 7.10 -21.70 -23.99
C ARG A 103 8.59 -22.02 -24.13
N PRO A 104 9.04 -23.24 -23.79
CA PRO A 104 10.48 -23.57 -23.74
C PRO A 104 11.22 -23.36 -25.06
N PHE A 105 10.52 -23.48 -26.20
CA PHE A 105 11.08 -23.30 -27.54
C PHE A 105 11.04 -21.85 -28.07
N ASP A 106 10.66 -20.88 -27.22
CA ASP A 106 10.65 -19.48 -27.63
C ASP A 106 12.07 -19.00 -28.01
N PRO A 107 12.25 -18.23 -29.10
CA PRO A 107 13.57 -17.78 -29.55
C PRO A 107 14.38 -17.03 -28.49
N SER A 108 13.71 -16.37 -27.54
CA SER A 108 14.37 -15.61 -26.50
C SER A 108 15.10 -16.45 -25.44
N VAL A 109 14.74 -17.74 -25.29
CA VAL A 109 15.32 -18.66 -24.30
C VAL A 109 16.81 -18.88 -24.54
N GLN A 110 17.23 -19.09 -25.79
CA GLN A 110 18.65 -19.34 -26.11
C GLN A 110 19.54 -18.14 -25.78
N GLY A 111 19.05 -16.91 -26.03
CA GLY A 111 19.78 -15.68 -25.70
C GLY A 111 20.04 -15.56 -24.21
N ARG A 112 18.99 -15.76 -23.40
CA ARG A 112 19.06 -15.74 -21.93
C ARG A 112 19.96 -16.81 -21.35
N LEU A 113 19.85 -18.06 -21.82
CA LEU A 113 20.71 -19.16 -21.36
C LEU A 113 22.19 -18.89 -21.67
N LYS A 114 22.51 -18.39 -22.87
CA LYS A 114 23.89 -18.01 -23.23
C LYS A 114 24.41 -16.90 -22.33
N GLN A 115 23.58 -15.89 -22.03
CA GLN A 115 23.97 -14.77 -21.19
C GLN A 115 24.17 -15.20 -19.73
N LEU A 116 23.26 -16.02 -19.19
CA LEU A 116 23.38 -16.61 -17.85
C LEU A 116 24.70 -17.37 -17.68
N ILE A 117 25.07 -18.18 -18.66
CA ILE A 117 26.32 -18.96 -18.62
C ILE A 117 27.56 -18.08 -18.71
N LYS A 118 27.50 -16.95 -19.42
CA LYS A 118 28.59 -15.98 -19.51
C LYS A 118 28.79 -15.19 -18.22
N GLN A 119 27.73 -14.97 -17.44
CA GLN A 119 27.79 -14.24 -16.18
C GLN A 119 28.18 -15.15 -15.02
N ARG A 120 29.39 -15.68 -15.10
CA ARG A 120 30.02 -16.41 -13.99
C ARG A 120 31.14 -15.59 -13.40
N THR A 121 31.38 -15.80 -12.11
CA THR A 121 32.56 -15.28 -11.43
C THR A 121 33.84 -15.79 -12.10
N PRO A 122 35.00 -15.12 -11.93
CA PRO A 122 36.26 -15.53 -12.55
C PRO A 122 36.71 -16.95 -12.20
N ASP A 123 36.30 -17.46 -11.03
CA ASP A 123 36.57 -18.84 -10.61
C ASP A 123 35.58 -19.87 -11.20
N GLY A 124 34.58 -19.42 -11.95
CA GLY A 124 33.55 -20.23 -12.59
C GLY A 124 32.51 -20.84 -11.65
N ARG A 125 32.59 -20.56 -10.33
CA ARG A 125 31.82 -21.27 -9.29
C ARG A 125 30.51 -20.61 -8.91
N ARG A 126 30.30 -19.34 -9.25
CA ARG A 126 29.07 -18.58 -8.96
C ARG A 126 28.57 -17.85 -10.19
N PHE A 127 27.30 -17.43 -10.12
CA PHE A 127 26.65 -16.63 -11.15
C PHE A 127 26.47 -15.19 -10.66
N GLU A 128 26.82 -14.21 -11.49
CA GLU A 128 26.74 -12.78 -11.19
C GLU A 128 25.35 -12.23 -11.56
N ILE A 129 24.36 -12.61 -10.74
CA ILE A 129 22.96 -12.15 -10.88
C ILE A 129 22.69 -10.91 -10.01
N GLN A 130 23.27 -10.89 -8.82
CA GLN A 130 23.23 -9.78 -7.87
C GLN A 130 24.66 -9.45 -7.43
N ASP A 131 24.88 -8.22 -6.95
CA ASP A 131 26.16 -7.78 -6.39
C ASP A 131 26.02 -7.54 -4.87
N PRO A 132 26.66 -8.36 -4.00
CA PRO A 132 27.55 -9.48 -4.32
C PRO A 132 26.81 -10.80 -4.66
N PRO A 133 27.42 -11.70 -5.46
CA PRO A 133 26.83 -13.01 -5.79
C PRO A 133 26.55 -13.87 -4.56
N THR A 134 25.32 -14.36 -4.45
CA THR A 134 24.86 -15.20 -3.33
C THR A 134 24.89 -16.69 -3.67
N GLN A 135 24.80 -17.55 -2.64
CA GLN A 135 24.62 -18.99 -2.87
C GLN A 135 23.25 -19.31 -3.49
N TYR A 136 22.23 -18.47 -3.23
CA TYR A 136 20.93 -18.64 -3.86
C TYR A 136 20.98 -18.40 -5.38
N ASP A 137 21.77 -17.43 -5.84
CA ASP A 137 21.93 -17.14 -7.28
C ASP A 137 22.51 -18.36 -8.03
N LEU A 138 23.48 -19.05 -7.42
CA LEU A 138 24.00 -20.31 -7.93
C LEU A 138 22.90 -21.37 -8.05
N LEU A 139 22.13 -21.59 -6.98
CA LEU A 139 21.08 -22.61 -6.96
C LEU A 139 19.94 -22.29 -7.93
N TRP A 140 19.56 -21.01 -8.07
CA TRP A 140 18.55 -20.58 -9.02
C TRP A 140 19.02 -20.77 -10.45
N ALA A 141 20.26 -20.39 -10.78
CA ALA A 141 20.85 -20.64 -12.10
C ALA A 141 20.88 -22.14 -12.43
N LEU A 142 21.31 -23.00 -11.48
CA LEU A 142 21.30 -24.45 -11.64
C LEU A 142 19.88 -25.00 -11.86
N LYS A 143 18.88 -24.48 -11.15
CA LYS A 143 17.47 -24.83 -11.37
C LYS A 143 17.03 -24.53 -12.79
N LEU A 144 17.33 -23.33 -13.31
CA LEU A 144 16.95 -22.95 -14.68
C LEU A 144 17.68 -23.78 -15.74
N LEU A 145 18.97 -24.08 -15.53
CA LEU A 145 19.75 -24.92 -16.43
C LEU A 145 19.22 -26.37 -16.45
N ASN A 146 18.89 -26.92 -15.28
CA ASN A 146 18.26 -28.24 -15.18
C ASN A 146 16.87 -28.27 -15.83
N LEU A 147 16.06 -27.24 -15.62
CA LEU A 147 14.76 -27.10 -16.28
C LEU A 147 14.92 -27.03 -17.81
N ALA A 148 15.84 -26.21 -18.32
CA ALA A 148 16.14 -26.12 -19.74
C ALA A 148 16.63 -27.45 -20.34
N ARG A 149 17.42 -28.22 -19.58
CA ARG A 149 17.85 -29.58 -19.96
C ARG A 149 16.65 -30.53 -20.06
N ARG A 150 15.76 -30.54 -19.06
CA ARG A 150 14.55 -31.37 -19.06
C ARG A 150 13.60 -31.04 -20.22
N GLN A 151 13.56 -29.77 -20.61
CA GLN A 151 12.78 -29.30 -21.76
C GLN A 151 13.48 -29.52 -23.11
N GLY A 152 14.71 -30.05 -23.14
CA GLY A 152 15.45 -30.32 -24.37
C GLY A 152 15.96 -29.07 -25.09
N VAL A 153 16.05 -27.92 -24.41
CA VAL A 153 16.49 -26.65 -25.01
C VAL A 153 17.87 -26.20 -24.55
N LEU A 154 18.47 -26.87 -23.55
CA LEU A 154 19.87 -26.65 -23.20
C LEU A 154 20.79 -27.41 -24.16
N ARG A 155 21.65 -26.69 -24.89
CA ARG A 155 22.59 -27.33 -25.83
C ARG A 155 23.77 -27.97 -25.07
N PRO A 156 24.23 -29.17 -25.45
CA PRO A 156 25.30 -29.89 -24.73
C PRO A 156 26.64 -29.15 -24.66
N ASP A 157 26.93 -28.27 -25.64
CA ASP A 157 28.15 -27.46 -25.72
C ASP A 157 28.17 -26.29 -24.74
N MET A 158 27.02 -25.94 -24.14
CA MET A 158 26.91 -24.72 -23.34
C MET A 158 27.49 -24.86 -21.94
N ILE A 159 27.55 -26.07 -21.37
CA ILE A 159 27.95 -26.26 -19.99
C ILE A 159 28.50 -27.66 -19.72
N VAL A 160 29.62 -27.73 -18.99
CA VAL A 160 30.19 -28.98 -18.49
C VAL A 160 29.50 -29.34 -17.18
N LEU A 161 28.84 -30.50 -17.14
CA LEU A 161 28.07 -30.95 -15.96
C LEU A 161 28.96 -31.19 -14.73
N GLU A 162 30.22 -31.54 -14.94
CA GLU A 162 31.17 -31.84 -13.85
C GLU A 162 31.51 -30.59 -13.03
N ASP A 163 31.70 -29.44 -13.68
CA ASP A 163 31.93 -28.14 -13.01
C ASP A 163 30.73 -27.74 -12.14
N LEU A 164 29.52 -28.05 -12.62
CA LEU A 164 28.30 -27.82 -11.84
C LEU A 164 28.19 -28.77 -10.67
N ARG A 165 28.65 -30.02 -10.81
CA ARG A 165 28.68 -30.99 -9.71
C ARG A 165 29.55 -30.47 -8.58
N GLU A 166 30.77 -30.04 -8.88
CA GLU A 166 31.69 -29.51 -7.88
C GLU A 166 31.12 -28.26 -7.18
N SER A 167 30.54 -27.35 -7.96
CA SER A 167 29.94 -26.12 -7.42
C SER A 167 28.73 -26.41 -6.52
N LEU A 168 27.89 -27.37 -6.91
CA LEU A 168 26.73 -27.78 -6.13
C LEU A 168 27.13 -28.55 -4.86
N ASP A 169 28.10 -29.46 -4.95
CA ASP A 169 28.61 -30.21 -3.80
C ASP A 169 29.21 -29.24 -2.76
N LYS A 170 29.96 -28.22 -3.21
CA LYS A 170 30.45 -27.14 -2.34
C LYS A 170 29.34 -26.29 -1.74
N ALA A 171 28.29 -25.98 -2.52
CA ALA A 171 27.15 -25.23 -2.01
C ALA A 171 26.46 -26.01 -0.90
N ILE A 172 26.21 -27.31 -1.08
CA ILE A 172 25.58 -28.18 -0.07
C ILE A 172 26.42 -28.23 1.22
N GLN A 173 27.75 -28.24 1.12
CA GLN A 173 28.64 -28.24 2.27
C GLN A 173 28.65 -26.93 3.09
N SER A 174 28.05 -25.86 2.57
CA SER A 174 27.96 -24.58 3.28
C SER A 174 26.94 -24.63 4.42
N GLU A 175 27.42 -24.48 5.66
CA GLU A 175 26.56 -24.42 6.85
C GLU A 175 25.61 -23.22 6.85
N ALA A 176 25.98 -22.15 6.15
CA ALA A 176 25.21 -20.90 6.07
C ALA A 176 23.97 -20.97 5.15
N LEU A 177 23.73 -22.07 4.44
CA LEU A 177 22.52 -22.21 3.63
C LEU A 177 21.28 -22.24 4.52
N LEU A 178 20.25 -21.47 4.16
CA LEU A 178 18.90 -21.65 4.72
C LEU A 178 18.35 -23.02 4.34
N ASP A 179 17.47 -23.59 5.16
CA ASP A 179 16.91 -24.93 4.99
C ASP A 179 16.19 -25.08 3.64
N LYS A 180 15.44 -24.05 3.21
CA LYS A 180 14.81 -24.04 1.87
C LYS A 180 15.80 -24.09 0.70
N ASN A 181 16.95 -23.43 0.86
CA ASN A 181 17.99 -23.42 -0.17
C ASN A 181 18.77 -24.75 -0.16
N LEU A 182 18.99 -25.32 1.02
CA LEU A 182 19.57 -26.66 1.17
C LEU A 182 18.67 -27.73 0.53
N ALA A 183 17.35 -27.67 0.76
CA ALA A 183 16.39 -28.58 0.13
C ALA A 183 16.43 -28.48 -1.40
N LEU A 184 16.49 -27.27 -1.98
CA LEU A 184 16.69 -27.07 -3.41
C LEU A 184 18.03 -27.65 -3.89
N ALA A 185 19.12 -27.44 -3.14
CA ALA A 185 20.43 -27.96 -3.50
C ALA A 185 20.45 -29.51 -3.53
N LEU A 186 19.85 -30.16 -2.53
CA LEU A 186 19.71 -31.62 -2.49
C LEU A 186 18.85 -32.14 -3.65
N ARG A 187 17.72 -31.48 -3.97
CA ARG A 187 16.92 -31.80 -5.15
C ARG A 187 17.71 -31.70 -6.44
N LEU A 188 18.44 -30.61 -6.65
CA LEU A 188 19.24 -30.42 -7.86
C LEU A 188 20.33 -31.50 -7.94
N ARG A 189 20.94 -31.89 -6.81
CA ARG A 189 21.95 -32.94 -6.76
C ARG A 189 21.37 -34.29 -7.18
N PHE A 190 20.18 -34.60 -6.64
CA PHE A 190 19.44 -35.80 -6.97
C PHE A 190 19.01 -35.83 -8.45
N GLU A 191 18.36 -34.79 -8.95
CA GLU A 191 17.85 -34.74 -10.33
C GLU A 191 18.98 -34.72 -11.38
N LEU A 192 20.08 -34.00 -11.14
CA LEU A 192 21.15 -33.86 -12.12
C LEU A 192 22.09 -35.07 -12.19
N PHE A 193 22.28 -35.77 -11.06
CA PHE A 193 23.33 -36.77 -10.90
C PHE A 193 22.83 -38.11 -10.34
N GLY A 194 21.51 -38.30 -10.21
CA GLY A 194 20.87 -39.58 -9.90
C GLY A 194 20.91 -40.00 -8.42
N GLY A 195 21.35 -39.13 -7.52
CA GLY A 195 21.42 -39.46 -6.08
C GLY A 195 22.16 -38.43 -5.24
N LEU A 196 21.99 -38.54 -3.92
CA LEU A 196 22.79 -37.83 -2.93
C LEU A 196 24.06 -38.65 -2.60
N LEU A 197 25.15 -37.97 -2.23
CA LEU A 197 26.30 -38.64 -1.62
C LEU A 197 25.91 -39.16 -0.22
N PRO A 198 26.50 -40.27 0.28
CA PRO A 198 26.20 -40.79 1.61
C PRO A 198 26.37 -39.74 2.74
N GLU A 199 27.40 -38.91 2.66
CA GLU A 199 27.61 -37.81 3.60
C GLU A 199 26.51 -36.73 3.50
N GLN A 200 26.02 -36.45 2.29
CA GLN A 200 24.96 -35.46 2.09
C GLN A 200 23.61 -35.95 2.62
N GLU A 201 23.32 -37.23 2.39
CA GLU A 201 22.15 -37.89 2.98
C GLU A 201 22.21 -37.85 4.51
N GLU A 202 23.32 -38.30 5.10
CA GLU A 202 23.41 -38.42 6.55
C GLU A 202 23.48 -37.06 7.24
N LYS A 203 24.36 -36.16 6.80
CA LYS A 203 24.60 -34.88 7.46
C LYS A 203 23.47 -33.87 7.20
N PHE A 204 23.04 -33.72 5.96
CA PHE A 204 22.17 -32.61 5.55
C PHE A 204 20.70 -33.01 5.43
N LEU A 205 20.40 -34.16 4.81
CA LEU A 205 19.02 -34.62 4.72
C LEU A 205 18.51 -35.11 6.08
N ARG A 206 19.17 -36.11 6.67
CA ARG A 206 18.78 -36.73 7.96
C ARG A 206 19.16 -35.84 9.15
N GLY A 207 20.44 -35.48 9.26
CA GLY A 207 20.99 -34.76 10.40
C GLY A 207 20.53 -33.31 10.55
N ARG A 208 20.00 -32.68 9.48
CA ARG A 208 19.54 -31.29 9.50
C ARG A 208 18.08 -31.14 9.09
N LEU A 209 17.69 -31.42 7.84
CA LEU A 209 16.33 -31.10 7.38
C LEU A 209 15.25 -31.95 8.07
N ILE A 210 15.46 -33.27 8.17
CA ILE A 210 14.54 -34.17 8.87
C ILE A 210 14.57 -33.91 10.38
N HIS A 211 15.75 -33.73 10.96
CA HIS A 211 15.89 -33.43 12.39
C HIS A 211 15.18 -32.12 12.78
N ASN A 212 15.42 -31.02 12.06
CA ASN A 212 14.77 -29.73 12.31
C ASN A 212 13.26 -29.82 12.24
N ALA A 213 12.72 -30.57 11.27
CA ALA A 213 11.28 -30.77 11.13
C ALA A 213 10.69 -31.61 12.26
N ARG A 214 11.40 -32.61 12.78
CA ARG A 214 10.96 -33.40 13.93
C ARG A 214 10.88 -32.55 15.20
N ASP A 215 11.86 -31.69 15.42
CA ASP A 215 11.94 -30.88 16.65
C ASP A 215 11.00 -29.67 16.59
N ASN A 216 10.94 -29.00 15.44
CA ASN A 216 10.26 -27.70 15.30
C ASN A 216 8.97 -27.76 14.46
N GLY A 217 8.70 -28.86 13.76
CA GLY A 217 7.55 -29.01 12.85
C GLY A 217 7.72 -28.29 11.50
N LEU A 218 8.52 -27.21 11.43
CA LEU A 218 8.80 -26.41 10.23
C LEU A 218 10.29 -26.03 10.16
N TRP A 219 10.70 -25.39 9.06
CA TRP A 219 12.10 -25.05 8.77
C TRP A 219 12.41 -23.55 8.85
N ASP A 220 13.71 -23.21 8.90
CA ASP A 220 14.22 -21.85 9.02
C ASP A 220 13.68 -21.07 10.25
N LEU A 221 13.33 -21.79 11.31
CA LEU A 221 12.90 -21.23 12.59
C LEU A 221 14.12 -20.86 13.45
N THR A 222 14.18 -19.61 13.91
CA THR A 222 15.11 -19.20 14.96
C THR A 222 14.53 -19.50 16.34
N GLN A 223 15.37 -19.59 17.37
CA GLN A 223 14.92 -19.79 18.76
C GLN A 223 13.83 -18.79 19.18
N ASP A 224 13.96 -17.53 18.75
CA ASP A 224 12.98 -16.46 19.04
C ASP A 224 11.61 -16.66 18.38
N ASN A 225 11.49 -17.58 17.41
CA ASN A 225 10.29 -17.76 16.58
C ASN A 225 9.72 -19.18 16.61
N ILE A 226 10.34 -20.14 17.32
CA ILE A 226 9.81 -21.51 17.49
C ILE A 226 8.38 -21.49 18.05
N TRP A 227 8.06 -20.53 18.90
CA TRP A 227 6.73 -20.38 19.48
C TRP A 227 5.63 -20.14 18.43
N LEU A 228 5.95 -19.62 17.22
CA LEU A 228 4.98 -19.47 16.14
C LEU A 228 4.45 -20.84 15.69
N ALA A 229 5.36 -21.79 15.46
CA ALA A 229 4.99 -23.15 15.11
C ALA A 229 4.21 -23.83 16.25
N GLU A 230 4.60 -23.58 17.51
CA GLU A 230 3.87 -24.08 18.68
C GLU A 230 2.43 -23.54 18.73
N ARG A 231 2.22 -22.24 18.49
CA ARG A 231 0.87 -21.67 18.44
C ARG A 231 0.06 -22.16 17.25
N MET A 232 0.67 -22.44 16.11
CA MET A 232 0.00 -23.10 14.98
C MET A 232 -0.49 -24.49 15.38
N ARG A 233 0.35 -25.28 16.10
CA ARG A 233 -0.04 -26.63 16.57
C ARG A 233 -1.26 -26.59 17.51
N HIS A 234 -1.34 -25.56 18.34
CA HIS A 234 -2.45 -25.35 19.28
C HIS A 234 -3.63 -24.58 18.68
N HIS A 235 -3.62 -24.28 17.38
CA HIS A 235 -4.63 -23.43 16.73
C HIS A 235 -4.85 -22.10 17.47
N ALA A 236 -3.80 -21.58 18.10
CA ALA A 236 -3.84 -20.41 18.97
C ALA A 236 -3.19 -19.19 18.30
N LEU A 237 -2.84 -19.25 17.02
CA LEU A 237 -2.22 -18.16 16.29
C LEU A 237 -3.26 -17.08 16.00
N THR A 238 -3.03 -15.85 16.48
CA THR A 238 -3.93 -14.72 16.24
C THR A 238 -3.42 -13.80 15.13
N PRO A 239 -4.29 -13.02 14.48
CA PRO A 239 -3.85 -12.00 13.51
C PRO A 239 -2.85 -11.00 14.11
N GLN A 240 -2.94 -10.72 15.42
CA GLN A 240 -2.01 -9.82 16.09
C GLN A 240 -0.60 -10.43 16.22
N ASP A 241 -0.49 -11.72 16.54
CA ASP A 241 0.79 -12.44 16.62
C ASP A 241 1.52 -12.37 15.26
N ILE A 242 0.77 -12.60 14.19
CA ILE A 242 1.27 -12.53 12.82
C ILE A 242 1.71 -11.11 12.48
N GLN A 243 0.93 -10.09 12.81
CA GLN A 243 1.30 -8.70 12.52
C GLN A 243 2.58 -8.26 13.26
N GLN A 244 2.76 -8.69 14.51
CA GLN A 244 3.94 -8.34 15.30
C GLN A 244 5.20 -9.06 14.79
N HIS A 245 5.06 -10.28 14.28
CA HIS A 245 6.17 -11.14 13.84
C HIS A 245 6.13 -11.48 12.35
N TYR A 246 5.57 -10.56 11.55
CA TYR A 246 5.18 -10.83 10.18
C TYR A 246 6.32 -11.35 9.30
N MET A 247 7.51 -10.75 9.39
CA MET A 247 8.67 -11.19 8.61
C MET A 247 9.16 -12.58 8.98
N ALA A 248 9.06 -12.96 10.26
CA ALA A 248 9.44 -14.30 10.71
C ALA A 248 8.41 -15.33 10.25
N PHE A 249 7.13 -15.04 10.44
CA PHE A 249 6.03 -15.87 9.95
C PHE A 249 6.10 -16.07 8.43
N TRP A 250 6.30 -14.99 7.66
CA TRP A 250 6.40 -15.07 6.20
C TRP A 250 7.58 -15.93 5.73
N LYS A 251 8.77 -15.74 6.33
CA LYS A 251 9.95 -16.57 6.02
C LYS A 251 9.72 -18.04 6.33
N MET A 252 9.05 -18.34 7.44
CA MET A 252 8.68 -19.70 7.85
C MET A 252 7.74 -20.35 6.81
N ILE A 253 6.69 -19.66 6.36
CA ILE A 253 5.77 -20.19 5.34
C ILE A 253 6.49 -20.42 4.00
N GLN A 254 7.30 -19.45 3.56
CA GLN A 254 8.11 -19.61 2.35
C GLN A 254 9.05 -20.80 2.45
N SER A 255 9.67 -21.00 3.61
CA SER A 255 10.57 -22.11 3.85
C SER A 255 9.83 -23.45 3.84
N ALA A 256 8.72 -23.55 4.57
CA ALA A 256 7.91 -24.74 4.63
C ALA A 256 7.42 -25.20 3.25
N CYS A 257 6.80 -24.32 2.47
CA CYS A 257 6.35 -24.67 1.13
C CYS A 257 7.50 -25.06 0.20
N ALA A 258 8.63 -24.34 0.25
CA ALA A 258 9.78 -24.64 -0.59
C ALA A 258 10.49 -25.95 -0.21
N VAL A 259 10.62 -26.26 1.09
CA VAL A 259 11.21 -27.53 1.54
C VAL A 259 10.32 -28.70 1.15
N VAL A 260 9.00 -28.59 1.35
CA VAL A 260 8.03 -29.60 0.89
C VAL A 260 8.14 -29.79 -0.62
N GLU A 261 8.07 -28.70 -1.41
CA GLU A 261 8.20 -28.76 -2.86
C GLU A 261 9.46 -29.52 -3.31
N ASN A 262 10.60 -29.22 -2.69
CA ASN A 262 11.88 -29.75 -3.15
C ASN A 262 12.17 -31.17 -2.64
N LEU A 263 11.82 -31.49 -1.40
CA LEU A 263 12.07 -32.82 -0.83
C LEU A 263 11.03 -33.86 -1.28
N SER A 264 9.84 -33.46 -1.73
CA SER A 264 8.87 -34.41 -2.27
C SER A 264 9.41 -35.19 -3.48
N VAL A 265 10.28 -34.58 -4.28
CA VAL A 265 10.95 -35.25 -5.42
C VAL A 265 11.86 -36.40 -4.97
N LEU A 266 12.37 -36.36 -3.73
CA LEU A 266 13.26 -37.37 -3.15
C LEU A 266 12.49 -38.51 -2.50
N MET A 267 11.17 -38.36 -2.28
CA MET A 267 10.35 -39.36 -1.60
C MET A 267 10.38 -40.76 -2.24
N PRO A 268 10.40 -40.94 -3.58
CA PRO A 268 10.50 -42.28 -4.16
C PRO A 268 11.75 -43.07 -3.73
N THR A 269 12.84 -42.38 -3.36
CA THR A 269 14.10 -42.99 -2.95
C THR A 269 14.29 -43.03 -1.44
N TYR A 270 13.85 -42.00 -0.71
CA TYR A 270 14.09 -41.84 0.74
C TYR A 270 12.80 -41.85 1.59
N GLY A 271 11.72 -42.44 1.04
CA GLY A 271 10.32 -42.05 1.28
C GLY A 271 9.74 -42.10 2.68
N VAL A 272 9.99 -43.14 3.47
CA VAL A 272 9.28 -43.30 4.76
C VAL A 272 9.63 -42.18 5.74
N GLU A 273 10.92 -41.84 5.85
CA GLU A 273 11.37 -40.80 6.77
C GLU A 273 10.97 -39.40 6.31
N LEU A 274 11.07 -39.13 5.00
CA LEU A 274 10.61 -37.87 4.43
C LEU A 274 9.12 -37.66 4.62
N GLN A 275 8.30 -38.69 4.33
CA GLN A 275 6.87 -38.60 4.50
C GLN A 275 6.46 -38.28 5.95
N GLN A 276 7.18 -38.86 6.93
CA GLN A 276 6.97 -38.61 8.36
C GLN A 276 7.22 -37.17 8.80
N VAL A 277 7.95 -36.37 8.03
CA VAL A 277 8.21 -34.96 8.37
C VAL A 277 7.50 -33.99 7.44
N LEU A 278 7.36 -34.33 6.16
CA LEU A 278 6.69 -33.47 5.18
C LEU A 278 5.18 -33.42 5.40
N LEU A 279 4.54 -34.54 5.72
CA LEU A 279 3.10 -34.57 5.96
C LEU A 279 2.71 -33.74 7.21
N PRO A 280 3.35 -33.91 8.39
CA PRO A 280 3.03 -33.06 9.54
C PRO A 280 3.31 -31.58 9.32
N ALA A 281 4.37 -31.23 8.57
CA ALA A 281 4.66 -29.83 8.24
C ALA A 281 3.57 -29.21 7.35
N LEU A 282 3.11 -29.97 6.35
CA LEU A 282 2.01 -29.57 5.47
C LEU A 282 0.69 -29.48 6.25
N ASP A 283 0.39 -30.45 7.11
CA ASP A 283 -0.76 -30.44 8.03
C ASP A 283 -0.75 -29.19 8.90
N LEU A 284 0.38 -28.87 9.51
CA LEU A 284 0.53 -27.72 10.39
C LEU A 284 0.25 -26.40 9.65
N TRP A 285 0.78 -26.26 8.43
CA TRP A 285 0.50 -25.08 7.60
C TRP A 285 -0.97 -25.02 7.17
N TRP A 286 -1.50 -26.10 6.61
CA TRP A 286 -2.87 -26.18 6.08
C TRP A 286 -3.91 -25.86 7.15
N ASN A 287 -3.75 -26.44 8.34
CA ASN A 287 -4.66 -26.27 9.47
C ASN A 287 -4.65 -24.84 10.07
N THR A 288 -3.69 -24.00 9.68
CA THR A 288 -3.64 -22.60 10.12
C THR A 288 -4.75 -21.75 9.50
N PHE A 289 -5.23 -22.11 8.30
CA PHE A 289 -6.27 -21.38 7.58
C PHE A 289 -7.47 -22.24 7.17
N ASN A 290 -7.38 -23.57 7.31
CA ASN A 290 -8.46 -24.51 7.03
C ASN A 290 -9.15 -25.01 8.33
N GLY A 291 -9.41 -24.12 9.29
CA GLY A 291 -9.93 -24.53 10.61
C GLY A 291 -11.31 -25.20 10.55
N ASP A 292 -11.64 -26.01 11.56
CA ASP A 292 -12.90 -26.79 11.68
C ASP A 292 -14.20 -25.95 11.54
N GLN A 293 -14.11 -24.62 11.62
CA GLN A 293 -15.25 -23.69 11.56
C GLN A 293 -15.25 -22.74 10.34
N SER A 294 -14.19 -22.72 9.52
CA SER A 294 -14.10 -21.77 8.40
C SER A 294 -14.54 -22.41 7.09
N ASP A 295 -15.74 -22.07 6.62
CA ASP A 295 -16.17 -22.39 5.25
C ASP A 295 -15.39 -21.59 4.18
N ASP A 296 -14.60 -20.59 4.59
CA ASP A 296 -13.82 -19.70 3.72
C ASP A 296 -12.33 -19.63 4.08
N ALA A 297 -11.61 -20.72 3.82
CA ALA A 297 -10.15 -20.80 4.00
C ALA A 297 -9.36 -19.71 3.24
N ALA A 298 -9.85 -19.28 2.07
CA ALA A 298 -9.22 -18.20 1.31
C ALA A 298 -9.41 -16.85 1.98
N GLY A 299 -10.59 -16.61 2.58
CA GLY A 299 -10.87 -15.46 3.44
C GLY A 299 -9.96 -15.40 4.66
N GLU A 300 -9.76 -16.52 5.35
CA GLU A 300 -8.86 -16.61 6.51
C GLU A 300 -7.40 -16.30 6.12
N LEU A 301 -6.89 -16.88 5.02
CA LEU A 301 -5.59 -16.50 4.48
C LEU A 301 -5.51 -15.01 4.15
N ARG A 302 -6.58 -14.43 3.59
CA ARG A 302 -6.62 -12.99 3.27
C ARG A 302 -6.58 -12.14 4.54
N VAL A 303 -7.17 -12.58 5.64
CA VAL A 303 -7.08 -11.92 6.95
C VAL A 303 -5.66 -12.00 7.51
N ILE A 304 -5.01 -13.17 7.41
CA ILE A 304 -3.62 -13.37 7.83
C ILE A 304 -2.67 -12.39 7.11
N PHE A 305 -2.90 -12.15 5.82
CA PHE A 305 -2.06 -11.31 4.96
C PHE A 305 -2.68 -9.93 4.63
N ALA A 306 -3.61 -9.43 5.45
CA ALA A 306 -4.44 -8.26 5.13
C ALA A 306 -3.69 -6.95 4.77
N ARG A 307 -2.43 -6.81 5.19
CA ARG A 307 -1.60 -5.61 4.92
C ARG A 307 -0.76 -5.68 3.65
N ARG A 308 -0.56 -6.88 3.09
CA ARG A 308 0.31 -7.13 1.93
C ARG A 308 -0.37 -8.15 1.01
N THR A 309 -1.17 -7.63 0.08
CA THR A 309 -1.99 -8.44 -0.83
C THR A 309 -1.14 -9.28 -1.79
N GLU A 310 0.07 -8.84 -2.09
CA GLU A 310 1.07 -9.59 -2.85
C GLU A 310 1.55 -10.84 -2.11
N ASP A 311 1.77 -10.74 -0.79
CA ASP A 311 2.23 -11.86 0.03
C ASP A 311 1.10 -12.88 0.25
N TYR A 312 -0.17 -12.44 0.29
CA TYR A 312 -1.34 -13.34 0.25
C TYR A 312 -1.32 -14.23 -1.01
N LEU A 313 -1.19 -13.62 -2.18
CA LEU A 313 -1.21 -14.34 -3.45
C LEU A 313 0.00 -15.27 -3.58
N MET A 314 1.17 -14.82 -3.11
CA MET A 314 2.38 -15.64 -3.03
C MET A 314 2.21 -16.84 -2.10
N ALA A 315 1.65 -16.65 -0.90
CA ALA A 315 1.39 -17.73 0.06
C ALA A 315 0.46 -18.78 -0.54
N LEU A 316 -0.62 -18.33 -1.18
CA LEU A 316 -1.57 -19.18 -1.85
C LEU A 316 -0.91 -19.97 -2.99
N SER A 317 -0.14 -19.28 -3.84
CA SER A 317 0.57 -19.90 -4.95
C SER A 317 1.58 -20.96 -4.49
N LEU A 318 2.39 -20.62 -3.49
CA LEU A 318 3.36 -21.54 -2.86
C LEU A 318 2.69 -22.77 -2.25
N THR A 319 1.52 -22.59 -1.65
CA THR A 319 0.74 -23.69 -1.06
C THR A 319 0.30 -24.69 -2.13
N LEU A 320 -0.24 -24.22 -3.25
CA LEU A 320 -0.64 -25.10 -4.36
C LEU A 320 0.57 -25.80 -5.00
N ILE A 321 1.68 -25.09 -5.18
CA ILE A 321 2.92 -25.67 -5.73
C ILE A 321 3.44 -26.80 -4.81
N ALA A 322 3.51 -26.55 -3.51
CA ALA A 322 3.94 -27.53 -2.51
C ALA A 322 3.01 -28.74 -2.47
N LEU A 323 1.69 -28.54 -2.50
CA LEU A 323 0.70 -29.61 -2.52
C LEU A 323 0.82 -30.49 -3.76
N ARG A 324 0.96 -29.88 -4.95
CA ARG A 324 1.15 -30.61 -6.20
C ARG A 324 2.43 -31.45 -6.16
N ALA A 325 3.51 -30.89 -5.61
CA ALA A 325 4.76 -31.62 -5.47
C ALA A 325 4.64 -32.81 -4.49
N PHE A 326 3.94 -32.62 -3.37
CA PHE A 326 3.73 -33.67 -2.37
C PHE A 326 2.82 -34.80 -2.85
N LEU A 327 1.74 -34.45 -3.56
CA LEU A 327 0.78 -35.43 -4.10
C LEU A 327 1.26 -36.08 -5.41
N ASP A 328 2.29 -35.51 -6.04
CA ASP A 328 2.86 -35.93 -7.34
C ASP A 328 1.83 -36.02 -8.48
N GLU A 329 0.81 -35.16 -8.47
CA GLU A 329 -0.19 -35.10 -9.53
C GLU A 329 -0.85 -33.71 -9.64
N PRO A 330 -1.45 -33.35 -10.80
CA PRO A 330 -2.24 -32.14 -10.93
C PRO A 330 -3.40 -32.09 -9.92
N LEU A 331 -3.53 -30.96 -9.21
CA LEU A 331 -4.48 -30.83 -8.11
C LEU A 331 -5.95 -30.90 -8.56
N ILE A 332 -6.24 -30.54 -9.81
CA ILE A 332 -7.57 -30.66 -10.40
C ILE A 332 -8.07 -32.11 -10.38
N HIS A 333 -7.20 -33.12 -10.43
CA HIS A 333 -7.60 -34.53 -10.35
C HIS A 333 -8.20 -34.90 -8.99
N ARG A 334 -7.77 -34.23 -7.91
CA ARG A 334 -8.33 -34.43 -6.56
C ARG A 334 -9.67 -33.72 -6.37
N ALA A 335 -9.88 -32.61 -7.08
CA ALA A 335 -11.02 -31.73 -6.91
C ALA A 335 -12.08 -31.81 -8.02
N ALA A 336 -11.84 -32.54 -9.13
CA ALA A 336 -12.70 -32.52 -10.32
C ALA A 336 -14.19 -32.78 -10.03
N SER A 337 -14.49 -33.75 -9.16
CA SER A 337 -15.89 -34.05 -8.77
C SER A 337 -16.56 -32.88 -8.05
N TYR A 338 -15.79 -32.12 -7.27
CA TYR A 338 -16.28 -30.96 -6.52
C TYR A 338 -16.38 -29.71 -7.40
N VAL A 339 -15.44 -29.55 -8.35
CA VAL A 339 -15.48 -28.47 -9.37
C VAL A 339 -16.77 -28.54 -10.17
N HIS A 340 -17.22 -29.72 -10.61
CA HIS A 340 -18.49 -29.82 -11.35
C HIS A 340 -19.71 -29.37 -10.53
N THR A 341 -19.79 -29.73 -9.24
CA THR A 341 -20.88 -29.29 -8.35
C THR A 341 -20.78 -27.80 -8.03
N HIS A 342 -19.59 -27.30 -7.70
CA HIS A 342 -19.39 -25.89 -7.34
C HIS A 342 -19.40 -24.92 -8.53
N VAL A 343 -19.01 -25.35 -9.73
CA VAL A 343 -19.17 -24.57 -10.96
C VAL A 343 -20.64 -24.52 -11.36
N LEU A 344 -21.45 -25.53 -11.07
CA LEU A 344 -22.91 -25.48 -11.24
C LEU A 344 -23.56 -24.54 -10.21
N ASP A 345 -23.12 -24.59 -8.94
CA ASP A 345 -23.60 -23.66 -7.90
C ASP A 345 -23.14 -22.22 -8.16
N HIS A 346 -21.89 -22.00 -8.59
CA HIS A 346 -21.37 -20.69 -9.01
C HIS A 346 -21.92 -20.23 -10.37
N ALA A 347 -22.35 -21.13 -11.26
CA ALA A 347 -23.12 -20.79 -12.44
C ALA A 347 -24.54 -20.37 -12.07
N GLY A 348 -25.12 -20.99 -11.03
CA GLY A 348 -26.37 -20.55 -10.38
C GLY A 348 -26.24 -19.19 -9.71
N GLU A 349 -25.14 -18.92 -9.00
CA GLU A 349 -24.85 -17.60 -8.43
C GLU A 349 -24.49 -16.55 -9.50
N ARG A 350 -23.85 -16.95 -10.61
CA ARG A 350 -23.66 -16.09 -11.79
C ARG A 350 -24.98 -15.81 -12.49
N ALA A 351 -25.90 -16.77 -12.59
CA ALA A 351 -27.24 -16.57 -13.14
C ALA A 351 -28.11 -15.69 -12.23
N ALA A 352 -28.04 -15.88 -10.90
CA ALA A 352 -28.74 -15.03 -9.93
C ALA A 352 -28.11 -13.63 -9.82
N SER A 353 -26.78 -13.48 -9.95
CA SER A 353 -26.13 -12.16 -10.02
C SER A 353 -26.37 -11.49 -11.38
N SER A 354 -26.39 -12.25 -12.47
CA SER A 354 -26.77 -11.79 -13.82
C SER A 354 -28.23 -11.34 -13.85
N GLU A 355 -29.15 -12.13 -13.29
CA GLU A 355 -30.56 -11.78 -13.17
C GLU A 355 -30.73 -10.57 -12.26
N LYS A 356 -30.05 -10.51 -11.12
CA LYS A 356 -30.06 -9.33 -10.24
C LYS A 356 -29.47 -8.10 -10.92
N GLU A 357 -28.41 -8.22 -11.71
CA GLU A 357 -27.83 -7.11 -12.49
C GLU A 357 -28.72 -6.74 -13.69
N MET A 358 -29.38 -7.69 -14.34
CA MET A 358 -30.38 -7.45 -15.39
C MET A 358 -31.64 -6.81 -14.82
N ILE A 359 -32.10 -7.22 -13.64
CA ILE A 359 -33.21 -6.59 -12.90
C ILE A 359 -32.79 -5.20 -12.43
N LYS A 360 -31.59 -5.02 -11.87
CA LYS A 360 -31.08 -3.68 -11.53
C LYS A 360 -30.98 -2.79 -12.75
N LYS A 361 -30.51 -3.32 -13.88
CA LYS A 361 -30.45 -2.59 -15.15
C LYS A 361 -31.86 -2.25 -15.64
N ALA A 362 -32.77 -3.20 -15.67
CA ALA A 362 -34.17 -2.99 -16.03
C ALA A 362 -34.84 -1.96 -15.10
N LEU A 363 -34.58 -2.00 -13.79
CA LEU A 363 -35.07 -1.02 -12.82
C LEU A 363 -34.44 0.36 -13.02
N ARG A 364 -33.15 0.46 -13.35
CA ARG A 364 -32.49 1.73 -13.69
C ARG A 364 -33.04 2.32 -14.98
N ASP A 365 -33.27 1.49 -15.99
CA ASP A 365 -33.84 1.89 -17.29
C ASP A 365 -35.35 2.22 -17.14
N PHE A 366 -36.03 1.59 -16.18
CA PHE A 366 -37.44 1.86 -15.85
C PHE A 366 -37.63 3.16 -15.07
N LEU A 367 -36.71 3.50 -14.16
CA LEU A 367 -36.73 4.77 -13.43
C LEU A 367 -36.24 5.91 -14.33
N GLN A 368 -37.06 6.94 -14.46
CA GLN A 368 -36.64 8.15 -15.17
C GLN A 368 -35.84 9.03 -14.20
N VAL A 369 -34.55 9.19 -14.49
CA VAL A 369 -33.65 10.06 -13.72
C VAL A 369 -33.30 11.27 -14.59
N GLU A 370 -33.84 12.42 -14.23
CA GLU A 370 -33.56 13.70 -14.89
C GLU A 370 -32.87 14.64 -13.89
N PHE A 371 -32.26 15.72 -14.41
CA PHE A 371 -31.82 16.82 -13.56
C PHE A 371 -32.79 17.98 -13.72
N GLU A 372 -33.36 18.46 -12.62
CA GLU A 372 -34.24 19.63 -12.61
C GLU A 372 -33.52 20.88 -13.14
N GLN A 373 -32.23 20.97 -12.86
CA GLN A 373 -31.34 22.03 -13.30
C GLN A 373 -29.94 21.48 -13.61
N PRO A 374 -29.16 22.16 -14.47
CA PRO A 374 -27.81 21.71 -14.82
C PRO A 374 -26.91 21.60 -13.58
N PRO A 375 -25.94 20.65 -13.57
CA PRO A 375 -25.01 20.51 -12.45
C PRO A 375 -24.29 21.82 -12.11
N GLU A 376 -24.42 22.25 -10.85
CA GLU A 376 -23.79 23.46 -10.32
C GLU A 376 -22.36 23.10 -9.87
N LYS A 377 -21.35 23.73 -10.46
CA LYS A 377 -19.95 23.53 -10.03
C LYS A 377 -19.71 24.24 -8.69
N LEU A 378 -19.28 23.47 -7.69
CA LEU A 378 -18.86 24.03 -6.41
C LEU A 378 -17.36 24.34 -6.47
N ASN A 379 -16.99 25.60 -6.29
CA ASN A 379 -15.59 26.04 -6.29
C ASN A 379 -14.93 25.64 -4.96
N LEU A 380 -14.46 24.40 -4.86
CA LEU A 380 -13.82 23.85 -3.67
C LEU A 380 -12.40 23.37 -4.00
N GLY A 381 -11.39 23.98 -3.37
CA GLY A 381 -10.04 23.43 -3.25
C GLY A 381 -9.12 23.48 -4.48
N LEU A 382 -7.84 23.15 -4.24
CA LEU A 382 -6.75 23.09 -5.22
C LEU A 382 -6.45 21.64 -5.68
N SER A 383 -7.30 20.67 -5.31
CA SER A 383 -7.17 19.25 -5.68
C SER A 383 -7.59 19.01 -7.13
N GLY A 384 -7.22 17.84 -7.68
CA GLY A 384 -7.63 17.43 -9.03
C GLY A 384 -9.12 17.05 -9.11
N ALA A 385 -9.72 16.75 -7.96
CA ALA A 385 -11.14 16.41 -7.85
C ALA A 385 -12.05 17.62 -8.05
N LYS A 386 -13.10 17.42 -8.83
CA LYS A 386 -14.19 18.36 -9.06
C LYS A 386 -15.37 18.00 -8.17
N VAL A 387 -16.06 19.02 -7.68
CA VAL A 387 -17.27 18.86 -6.89
C VAL A 387 -18.41 19.56 -7.59
N VAL A 388 -19.52 18.84 -7.82
CA VAL A 388 -20.74 19.40 -8.41
C VAL A 388 -21.93 19.11 -7.52
N ARG A 389 -22.82 20.09 -7.39
CA ARG A 389 -24.16 19.87 -6.83
C ARG A 389 -25.12 19.52 -7.97
N ILE A 390 -25.94 18.51 -7.75
CA ILE A 390 -26.97 18.08 -8.70
C ILE A 390 -28.34 18.06 -8.01
N TYR A 391 -29.38 18.19 -8.82
CA TYR A 391 -30.77 18.21 -8.40
C TYR A 391 -31.53 17.11 -9.16
N PRO A 392 -31.33 15.84 -8.75
CA PRO A 392 -31.93 14.71 -9.45
C PRO A 392 -33.43 14.66 -9.17
N VAL A 393 -34.20 14.42 -10.22
CA VAL A 393 -35.64 14.13 -10.17
C VAL A 393 -35.78 12.68 -10.61
N VAL A 394 -36.15 11.81 -9.66
CA VAL A 394 -36.39 10.39 -9.94
C VAL A 394 -37.89 10.15 -9.99
N ARG A 395 -38.40 9.74 -11.14
CA ARG A 395 -39.81 9.37 -11.35
C ARG A 395 -39.94 7.88 -11.63
N SER A 396 -41.05 7.29 -11.17
CA SER A 396 -41.44 5.93 -11.56
C SER A 396 -42.66 6.00 -12.46
N PRO A 397 -42.64 5.33 -13.63
CA PRO A 397 -43.79 5.21 -14.50
C PRO A 397 -45.05 4.66 -13.83
N LEU A 398 -44.93 3.94 -12.70
CA LEU A 398 -46.08 3.39 -11.95
C LEU A 398 -46.91 4.45 -11.21
N TYR A 399 -46.31 5.60 -10.87
CA TYR A 399 -46.93 6.65 -10.07
C TYR A 399 -47.17 7.95 -10.87
N GLY A 400 -47.12 7.88 -12.20
CA GLY A 400 -47.32 9.05 -13.07
C GLY A 400 -46.20 10.09 -12.93
N GLU A 401 -46.56 11.36 -12.77
CA GLU A 401 -45.59 12.46 -12.61
C GLU A 401 -45.08 12.65 -11.17
N GLU A 402 -45.54 11.84 -10.20
CA GLU A 402 -45.08 11.94 -8.82
C GLU A 402 -43.59 11.59 -8.69
N THR A 403 -42.86 12.45 -7.99
CA THR A 403 -41.42 12.33 -7.84
C THR A 403 -41.08 11.49 -6.61
N ILE A 404 -40.29 10.43 -6.79
CA ILE A 404 -39.83 9.54 -5.71
C ILE A 404 -38.69 10.18 -4.93
N PHE A 405 -37.81 10.91 -5.63
CA PHE A 405 -36.65 11.56 -5.03
C PHE A 405 -36.35 12.88 -5.72
N ASN A 406 -36.23 13.95 -4.94
CA ASN A 406 -35.95 15.31 -5.40
C ASN A 406 -34.98 16.08 -4.48
N LYS A 407 -34.21 15.39 -3.65
CA LYS A 407 -33.26 16.05 -2.74
C LYS A 407 -31.94 16.35 -3.47
N PRO A 408 -31.31 17.50 -3.21
CA PRO A 408 -30.01 17.81 -3.80
C PRO A 408 -28.93 16.83 -3.31
N LEU A 409 -28.00 16.51 -4.20
CA LEU A 409 -26.84 15.65 -3.94
C LEU A 409 -25.56 16.37 -4.38
N VAL A 410 -24.44 15.95 -3.80
CA VAL A 410 -23.10 16.41 -4.21
C VAL A 410 -22.34 15.24 -4.82
N ILE A 411 -21.78 15.43 -6.01
CA ILE A 411 -20.89 14.46 -6.64
C ILE A 411 -19.47 15.00 -6.57
N LYS A 412 -18.58 14.27 -5.89
CA LYS A 412 -17.13 14.47 -5.98
C LYS A 412 -16.58 13.46 -6.98
N TYR A 413 -15.85 13.94 -7.98
CA TYR A 413 -15.25 13.08 -9.00
C TYR A 413 -13.88 13.61 -9.44
N GLY A 414 -12.98 12.71 -9.81
CA GLY A 414 -11.60 13.04 -10.15
C GLY A 414 -10.77 11.78 -10.32
N PRO A 415 -9.42 11.88 -10.26
CA PRO A 415 -8.53 10.73 -10.35
C PRO A 415 -8.97 9.59 -9.43
N ALA A 416 -9.11 8.38 -10.00
CA ALA A 416 -9.66 7.23 -9.30
C ALA A 416 -8.89 6.84 -8.03
N ASP A 417 -7.58 7.09 -8.00
CA ASP A 417 -6.69 6.88 -6.86
C ASP A 417 -6.95 7.88 -5.72
N GLU A 418 -7.09 9.18 -6.02
CA GLU A 418 -7.41 10.21 -5.01
C GLU A 418 -8.75 9.93 -4.33
N ILE A 419 -9.79 9.66 -5.13
CA ILE A 419 -11.15 9.38 -4.62
C ILE A 419 -11.18 8.10 -3.80
N ARG A 420 -10.46 7.06 -4.25
CA ARG A 420 -10.36 5.78 -3.53
C ARG A 420 -9.63 5.95 -2.20
N LEU A 421 -8.55 6.71 -2.17
CA LEU A 421 -7.79 6.99 -0.95
C LEU A 421 -8.66 7.67 0.11
N GLU A 422 -9.42 8.69 -0.28
CA GLU A 422 -10.35 9.37 0.63
C GLU A 422 -11.43 8.42 1.17
N HIS A 423 -12.02 7.61 0.29
CA HIS A 423 -13.03 6.62 0.65
C HIS A 423 -12.47 5.55 1.61
N GLU A 424 -11.25 5.07 1.37
CA GLU A 424 -10.56 4.13 2.26
C GLU A 424 -10.24 4.75 3.63
N ASN A 425 -9.80 6.01 3.65
CA ASN A 425 -9.53 6.73 4.90
C ASN A 425 -10.82 6.86 5.73
N TYR A 426 -11.96 7.23 5.11
CA TYR A 426 -13.24 7.27 5.80
C TYR A 426 -13.67 5.91 6.34
N LYS A 427 -13.48 4.84 5.57
CA LYS A 427 -13.81 3.46 5.98
C LYS A 427 -13.01 3.02 7.21
N LYS A 428 -11.74 3.42 7.30
CA LYS A 428 -10.83 3.11 8.42
C LYS A 428 -11.15 3.89 9.70
N LEU A 429 -11.94 4.96 9.63
CA LEU A 429 -12.29 5.75 10.82
C LEU A 429 -13.16 4.94 11.81
N PRO A 430 -12.87 5.04 13.13
CA PRO A 430 -13.78 4.58 14.18
C PRO A 430 -15.14 5.29 14.08
N ASP A 431 -16.21 4.61 14.48
CA ASP A 431 -17.58 5.16 14.38
C ASP A 431 -17.76 6.49 15.13
N VAL A 432 -17.06 6.66 16.25
CA VAL A 432 -17.05 7.91 17.03
C VAL A 432 -16.47 9.06 16.20
N LEU A 433 -15.43 8.80 15.41
CA LEU A 433 -14.81 9.81 14.56
C LEU A 433 -15.58 10.04 13.27
N ARG A 434 -16.27 9.05 12.69
CA ARG A 434 -17.12 9.26 11.51
C ARG A 434 -18.15 10.37 11.71
N ARG A 435 -18.61 10.56 12.95
CA ARG A 435 -19.50 11.68 13.33
C ARG A 435 -18.85 13.06 13.20
N CYS A 436 -17.52 13.16 13.25
CA CYS A 436 -16.79 14.40 13.01
C CYS A 436 -16.71 14.75 11.52
N PHE A 437 -16.85 13.77 10.63
CA PHE A 437 -16.72 13.96 9.19
C PHE A 437 -18.08 13.95 8.47
N VAL A 438 -18.05 14.42 7.23
CA VAL A 438 -19.15 14.24 6.28
C VAL A 438 -19.30 12.76 5.95
N ASN A 439 -20.54 12.30 5.83
CA ASN A 439 -20.80 10.90 5.53
C ASN A 439 -20.41 10.60 4.08
N ILE A 440 -19.38 9.77 3.92
CA ILE A 440 -19.00 9.21 2.62
C ILE A 440 -19.70 7.84 2.48
N PRO A 441 -20.54 7.65 1.45
CA PRO A 441 -21.18 6.36 1.19
C PRO A 441 -20.15 5.25 0.98
N ARG A 442 -20.58 3.99 1.11
CA ARG A 442 -19.70 2.82 0.84
C ARG A 442 -19.49 2.59 -0.65
N GLU A 443 -20.40 3.11 -1.45
CA GLU A 443 -20.43 2.97 -2.89
C GLU A 443 -19.59 4.06 -3.55
N MET A 444 -18.68 3.61 -4.40
CA MET A 444 -17.87 4.43 -5.30
C MET A 444 -18.09 3.89 -6.72
N TYR A 445 -18.15 4.78 -7.69
CA TYR A 445 -18.42 4.43 -9.09
C TYR A 445 -17.18 4.72 -9.92
N PRO A 446 -16.38 3.71 -10.28
CA PRO A 446 -15.22 3.91 -11.15
C PRO A 446 -15.65 4.12 -12.61
N ASP A 447 -14.95 4.99 -13.32
CA ASP A 447 -15.01 5.17 -14.77
C ASP A 447 -13.63 4.84 -15.36
N PRO A 448 -13.41 3.57 -15.77
CA PRO A 448 -12.13 3.12 -16.29
C PRO A 448 -11.71 3.86 -17.56
N ALA A 449 -12.66 4.32 -18.37
CA ALA A 449 -12.37 4.99 -19.63
C ALA A 449 -11.74 6.37 -19.41
N ARG A 450 -12.11 7.05 -18.33
CA ARG A 450 -11.57 8.36 -17.95
C ARG A 450 -10.48 8.30 -16.88
N GLN A 451 -10.24 7.11 -16.31
CA GLN A 451 -9.43 6.93 -15.10
C GLN A 451 -9.92 7.80 -13.93
N GLU A 452 -11.24 8.03 -13.88
CA GLU A 452 -11.90 8.81 -12.84
C GLU A 452 -12.71 7.88 -11.92
N ALA A 453 -13.04 8.36 -10.72
CA ALA A 453 -14.05 7.76 -9.87
C ALA A 453 -15.01 8.82 -9.36
N TYR A 454 -16.24 8.41 -9.06
CA TYR A 454 -17.32 9.27 -8.60
C TYR A 454 -17.82 8.79 -7.23
N VAL A 455 -18.08 9.73 -6.34
CA VAL A 455 -18.73 9.50 -5.05
C VAL A 455 -19.90 10.46 -4.92
N ILE A 456 -21.07 9.92 -4.61
CA ILE A 456 -22.33 10.68 -4.51
C ILE A 456 -22.69 10.85 -3.03
N MET A 457 -22.58 12.06 -2.52
CA MET A 457 -22.75 12.41 -1.10
C MET A 457 -24.03 13.22 -0.87
N PRO A 458 -24.56 13.24 0.36
CA PRO A 458 -25.61 14.18 0.74
C PRO A 458 -25.17 15.63 0.53
N ASP A 459 -26.07 16.49 0.03
CA ASP A 459 -25.79 17.93 -0.02
C ASP A 459 -25.75 18.53 1.38
N LEU A 460 -24.72 19.33 1.62
CA LEU A 460 -24.46 20.00 2.89
C LEU A 460 -24.70 21.50 2.77
N SER A 461 -25.62 21.92 1.90
CA SER A 461 -25.99 23.33 1.72
C SER A 461 -26.40 24.05 3.02
N GLN A 462 -26.84 23.31 4.05
CA GLN A 462 -27.10 23.83 5.40
C GLN A 462 -25.82 24.16 6.21
N PHE A 463 -24.67 23.68 5.77
CA PHE A 463 -23.36 23.98 6.35
C PHE A 463 -22.65 25.03 5.48
N LYS A 464 -21.87 25.89 6.14
CA LYS A 464 -20.91 26.81 5.51
C LYS A 464 -19.53 26.52 6.06
N THR A 465 -18.49 26.71 5.26
CA THR A 465 -17.13 26.63 5.79
C THR A 465 -16.91 27.73 6.86
N LEU A 466 -15.97 27.52 7.77
CA LEU A 466 -15.58 28.55 8.74
C LEU A 466 -15.11 29.81 8.02
N TYR A 467 -14.43 29.65 6.88
CA TYR A 467 -14.05 30.74 5.99
C TYR A 467 -15.26 31.54 5.47
N GLU A 468 -16.33 30.87 5.01
CA GLU A 468 -17.55 31.55 4.55
C GLU A 468 -18.38 32.13 5.71
N SER A 469 -18.24 31.55 6.89
CA SER A 469 -18.98 31.95 8.09
C SER A 469 -18.38 33.18 8.78
N LEU A 470 -17.26 33.72 8.30
CA LEU A 470 -16.61 34.91 8.89
C LEU A 470 -17.55 36.12 8.97
N SER A 471 -18.44 36.30 7.99
CA SER A 471 -19.39 37.42 7.97
C SER A 471 -20.51 37.32 9.02
N ILE A 472 -20.89 36.09 9.40
CA ILE A 472 -21.92 35.82 10.41
C ILE A 472 -21.32 35.43 11.77
N LEU A 473 -19.99 35.39 11.86
CA LEU A 473 -19.25 34.94 13.03
C LEU A 473 -19.67 35.64 14.33
N PRO A 474 -19.90 36.98 14.37
CA PRO A 474 -20.34 37.63 15.61
C PRO A 474 -21.62 37.05 16.20
N ARG A 475 -22.54 36.52 15.37
CA ARG A 475 -23.81 35.94 15.81
C ARG A 475 -23.62 34.54 16.41
N ILE A 476 -22.71 33.74 15.86
CA ILE A 476 -22.47 32.35 16.28
C ILE A 476 -21.29 32.21 17.24
N TYR A 477 -20.56 33.30 17.50
CA TYR A 477 -19.31 33.32 18.24
C TYR A 477 -19.37 32.64 19.62
N PRO A 478 -20.37 32.91 20.50
CA PRO A 478 -20.39 32.28 21.82
C PRO A 478 -20.50 30.75 21.75
N ALA A 479 -21.35 30.25 20.85
CA ALA A 479 -21.55 28.82 20.66
C ALA A 479 -20.33 28.17 19.99
N LEU A 480 -19.81 28.79 18.93
CA LEU A 480 -18.65 28.27 18.22
C LEU A 480 -17.38 28.26 19.09
N MET A 481 -17.19 29.27 19.94
CA MET A 481 -16.11 29.33 20.91
C MET A 481 -16.13 28.11 21.86
N LYS A 482 -17.32 27.75 22.35
CA LYS A 482 -17.52 26.61 23.25
C LYS A 482 -17.27 25.28 22.54
N GLU A 483 -17.79 25.12 21.33
CA GLU A 483 -17.85 23.82 20.64
C GLU A 483 -16.60 23.50 19.80
N LEU A 484 -15.97 24.47 19.14
CA LEU A 484 -14.89 24.20 18.16
C LEU A 484 -13.68 23.52 18.81
N SER A 485 -13.22 24.05 19.94
CA SER A 485 -12.07 23.49 20.66
C SER A 485 -12.34 22.06 21.12
N ALA A 486 -13.52 21.83 21.71
CA ALA A 486 -13.92 20.50 22.18
C ALA A 486 -14.05 19.50 21.02
N PHE A 487 -14.64 19.93 19.90
CA PHE A 487 -14.79 19.13 18.69
C PHE A 487 -13.43 18.69 18.12
N LEU A 488 -12.50 19.62 17.94
CA LEU A 488 -11.17 19.30 17.40
C LEU A 488 -10.36 18.39 18.34
N ILE A 489 -10.41 18.63 19.65
CA ILE A 489 -9.75 17.74 20.63
C ILE A 489 -10.37 16.34 20.63
N THR A 490 -11.70 16.24 20.49
CA THR A 490 -12.39 14.94 20.38
C THR A 490 -11.91 14.15 19.17
N MET A 491 -11.74 14.83 18.02
CA MET A 491 -11.20 14.21 16.81
C MET A 491 -9.80 13.62 17.06
N HIS A 492 -8.91 14.38 17.70
CA HIS A 492 -7.56 13.93 18.01
C HIS A 492 -7.50 12.80 19.05
N TRP A 493 -8.44 12.78 20.01
CA TRP A 493 -8.52 11.75 21.05
C TRP A 493 -8.99 10.40 20.52
N ALA A 494 -10.02 10.37 19.66
CA ALA A 494 -10.61 9.15 19.11
C ALA A 494 -10.91 8.05 20.16
N ASN A 495 -11.30 8.44 21.38
CA ASN A 495 -11.47 7.56 22.55
C ASN A 495 -10.24 6.75 22.97
N GLN A 496 -9.02 7.20 22.62
CA GLN A 496 -7.79 6.63 23.12
C GLN A 496 -7.50 7.11 24.55
N TYR A 497 -7.99 6.37 25.54
CA TYR A 497 -7.73 6.65 26.97
C TYR A 497 -6.25 6.51 27.34
N ASN A 498 -5.50 5.65 26.63
CA ASN A 498 -4.08 5.44 26.86
C ASN A 498 -3.27 6.03 25.70
N PRO A 499 -2.38 7.01 25.95
CA PRO A 499 -1.52 7.57 24.92
C PRO A 499 -0.55 6.50 24.39
N VAL A 500 -0.67 6.19 23.10
CA VAL A 500 0.28 5.31 22.39
C VAL A 500 1.35 6.19 21.75
N PRO A 501 2.66 5.86 21.86
CA PRO A 501 3.71 6.63 21.22
C PRO A 501 3.57 6.59 19.69
N ALA A 502 3.92 7.70 19.02
CA ALA A 502 3.93 7.78 17.57
C ALA A 502 5.04 6.90 16.95
N PRO A 503 4.86 6.43 15.70
CA PRO A 503 5.86 5.62 15.01
C PRO A 503 7.21 6.33 14.90
N ARG A 504 8.31 5.57 14.94
CA ARG A 504 9.64 6.12 14.66
C ARG A 504 9.68 6.63 13.22
N GLY A 505 10.31 7.79 13.00
CA GLY A 505 10.42 8.41 11.67
C GLY A 505 9.25 9.32 11.29
N ILE A 506 8.13 9.30 12.02
CA ILE A 506 6.92 10.07 11.67
C ILE A 506 7.16 11.58 11.51
N VAL A 507 8.12 12.15 12.25
CA VAL A 507 8.48 13.58 12.12
C VAL A 507 9.13 13.87 10.77
N TYR A 508 9.97 12.96 10.29
CA TYR A 508 10.57 13.09 8.97
C TYR A 508 9.49 13.04 7.88
N ASP A 509 8.62 12.05 7.94
CA ASP A 509 7.57 11.80 6.96
C ASP A 509 6.54 12.94 6.90
N LEU A 510 6.05 13.39 8.07
CA LEU A 510 5.02 14.42 8.14
C LEU A 510 5.57 15.83 7.86
N TYR A 511 6.76 16.13 8.36
CA TYR A 511 7.29 17.49 8.38
C TYR A 511 8.48 17.70 7.45
N LEU A 512 9.58 16.99 7.69
CA LEU A 512 10.88 17.35 7.12
C LEU A 512 10.97 17.03 5.63
N GLN A 513 10.58 15.82 5.22
CA GLN A 513 10.64 15.39 3.82
C GLN A 513 9.76 16.27 2.92
N PRO A 514 8.47 16.54 3.23
CA PRO A 514 7.66 17.44 2.42
C PRO A 514 8.24 18.86 2.32
N MET A 515 8.82 19.39 3.41
CA MET A 515 9.46 20.70 3.38
C MET A 515 10.69 20.73 2.47
N GLN A 516 11.57 19.72 2.56
CA GLN A 516 12.76 19.60 1.71
C GLN A 516 12.38 19.56 0.23
N GLN A 517 11.38 18.74 -0.13
CA GLN A 517 10.86 18.64 -1.49
C GLN A 517 10.29 19.96 -1.98
N HIS A 518 9.46 20.64 -1.17
CA HIS A 518 8.86 21.93 -1.54
C HIS A 518 9.90 23.04 -1.67
N VAL A 519 10.88 23.13 -0.76
CA VAL A 519 11.98 24.10 -0.85
C VAL A 519 12.75 23.90 -2.14
N ALA A 520 13.15 22.66 -2.46
CA ALA A 520 13.83 22.37 -3.72
C ALA A 520 12.99 22.80 -4.94
N LEU A 521 11.70 22.48 -4.97
CA LEU A 521 10.79 22.86 -6.06
C LEU A 521 10.69 24.39 -6.22
N ILE A 522 10.50 25.14 -5.13
CA ILE A 522 10.35 26.60 -5.16
C ILE A 522 11.59 27.26 -5.76
N PHE A 523 12.77 26.95 -5.25
CA PHE A 523 14.00 27.63 -5.66
C PHE A 523 14.49 27.17 -7.05
N ASN A 524 14.26 25.90 -7.42
CA ASN A 524 14.50 25.44 -8.78
C ASN A 524 13.57 26.15 -9.78
N PHE A 525 12.30 26.35 -9.42
CA PHE A 525 11.34 27.10 -10.25
C PHE A 525 11.79 28.55 -10.46
N LEU A 526 12.17 29.26 -9.38
CA LEU A 526 12.66 30.64 -9.48
C LEU A 526 13.88 30.79 -10.39
N THR A 527 14.81 29.83 -10.30
CA THR A 527 16.01 29.78 -11.13
C THR A 527 15.67 29.52 -12.59
N ARG A 528 14.80 28.54 -12.86
CA ARG A 528 14.38 28.15 -14.20
C ARG A 528 13.65 29.27 -14.93
N GLU A 529 12.69 29.92 -14.27
CA GLU A 529 11.85 30.97 -14.87
C GLU A 529 12.54 32.35 -14.94
N LYS A 530 13.78 32.47 -14.42
CA LYS A 530 14.59 33.70 -14.39
C LYS A 530 13.80 34.88 -13.81
N LEU A 531 13.08 34.65 -12.71
CA LEU A 531 12.22 35.66 -12.07
C LEU A 531 13.02 36.62 -11.17
N LEU A 532 14.27 36.31 -10.87
CA LEU A 532 15.15 37.10 -10.02
C LEU A 532 16.03 38.01 -10.89
N VAL A 533 15.44 39.10 -11.39
CA VAL A 533 16.09 40.04 -12.33
C VAL A 533 17.08 40.97 -11.63
N GLU A 534 16.73 41.43 -10.43
CA GLU A 534 17.58 42.29 -9.60
C GLU A 534 18.59 41.45 -8.80
N ASP A 535 19.86 41.86 -8.80
CA ASP A 535 20.93 41.14 -8.09
C ASP A 535 20.65 41.02 -6.59
N GLN A 536 20.08 42.06 -5.96
CA GLN A 536 19.71 42.04 -4.54
C GLN A 536 18.65 40.97 -4.24
N THR A 537 17.59 40.90 -5.05
CA THR A 537 16.52 39.91 -4.89
C THR A 537 17.04 38.48 -5.13
N ARG A 538 17.98 38.32 -6.07
CA ARG A 538 18.65 37.02 -6.31
C ARG A 538 19.53 36.60 -5.14
N GLN A 539 20.36 37.52 -4.62
CA GLN A 539 21.20 37.26 -3.45
C GLN A 539 20.34 36.91 -2.23
N HIS A 540 19.25 37.65 -2.00
CA HIS A 540 18.32 37.40 -0.93
C HIS A 540 17.69 35.99 -1.03
N ALA A 541 17.20 35.60 -2.22
CA ALA A 541 16.63 34.27 -2.44
C ALA A 541 17.65 33.14 -2.18
N ASN A 542 18.91 33.31 -2.63
CA ASN A 542 19.97 32.33 -2.42
C ASN A 542 20.31 32.17 -0.93
N LEU A 543 20.44 33.28 -0.19
CA LEU A 543 20.67 33.26 1.26
C LEU A 543 19.51 32.60 2.01
N LEU A 544 18.27 32.87 1.59
CA LEU A 544 17.08 32.27 2.18
C LEU A 544 17.01 30.76 1.90
N GLN A 545 17.33 30.32 0.69
CA GLN A 545 17.42 28.91 0.34
C GLN A 545 18.45 28.19 1.21
N GLN A 546 19.66 28.74 1.31
CA GLN A 546 20.73 28.19 2.14
C GLN A 546 20.28 28.08 3.60
N LYS A 547 19.72 29.17 4.15
CA LYS A 547 19.21 29.18 5.53
C LYS A 547 18.17 28.08 5.78
N LEU A 548 17.20 27.92 4.88
CA LEU A 548 16.17 26.87 5.02
C LEU A 548 16.76 25.45 4.95
N VAL A 549 17.70 25.21 4.03
CA VAL A 549 18.37 23.91 3.88
C VAL A 549 19.18 23.56 5.14
N GLU A 550 19.97 24.50 5.65
CA GLU A 550 20.74 24.34 6.89
C GLU A 550 19.83 24.04 8.09
N GLN A 551 18.76 24.82 8.26
CA GLN A 551 17.79 24.62 9.34
C GLN A 551 17.09 23.26 9.26
N LEU A 552 16.73 22.81 8.05
CA LEU A 552 16.12 21.49 7.86
C LEU A 552 17.12 20.36 8.15
N ALA A 553 18.38 20.51 7.77
CA ALA A 553 19.43 19.54 8.09
C ALA A 553 19.65 19.44 9.61
N ASP A 554 19.65 20.57 10.32
CA ASP A 554 19.74 20.62 11.79
C ASP A 554 18.56 19.93 12.45
N LEU A 555 17.34 20.15 11.95
CA LEU A 555 16.15 19.48 12.45
C LEU A 555 16.14 17.98 12.18
N THR A 556 16.68 17.52 11.04
CA THR A 556 16.88 16.08 10.78
C THR A 556 17.81 15.46 11.81
N ARG A 557 18.84 16.17 12.27
CA ARG A 557 19.72 15.71 13.37
C ARG A 557 18.98 15.63 14.71
N HIS A 558 17.99 16.49 14.94
CA HIS A 558 17.17 16.51 16.15
C HIS A 558 15.85 15.74 16.07
N GLN A 559 15.56 15.06 14.96
CA GLN A 559 14.24 14.45 14.71
C GLN A 559 13.83 13.46 15.80
N MET A 560 14.78 12.74 16.40
CA MET A 560 14.50 11.76 17.46
C MET A 560 13.94 12.41 18.72
N ARG A 561 14.35 13.64 19.05
CA ARG A 561 13.81 14.39 20.19
C ARG A 561 12.39 14.85 19.92
N LEU A 562 12.13 15.34 18.70
CA LEU A 562 10.80 15.77 18.29
C LEU A 562 9.83 14.59 18.15
N GLY A 563 10.34 13.40 17.80
CA GLY A 563 9.55 12.19 17.52
C GLY A 563 9.02 11.43 18.72
N VAL A 564 9.34 11.86 19.95
CA VAL A 564 8.76 11.27 21.16
C VAL A 564 7.48 12.04 21.53
N PHE A 565 6.35 11.60 20.99
CA PHE A 565 5.04 12.12 21.36
C PHE A 565 3.94 11.06 21.24
N PRO A 566 2.82 11.23 21.95
CA PRO A 566 1.65 10.38 21.77
C PRO A 566 0.99 10.62 20.42
N ARG A 567 0.76 9.55 19.64
CA ARG A 567 0.04 9.65 18.37
C ARG A 567 -1.36 10.23 18.58
N ALA A 568 -1.88 10.90 17.57
CA ALA A 568 -3.24 11.40 17.53
C ALA A 568 -3.84 11.11 16.14
N TYR A 569 -5.16 10.97 16.09
CA TYR A 569 -5.83 11.07 14.80
C TYR A 569 -5.60 12.47 14.24
N MET A 570 -5.21 12.58 12.99
CA MET A 570 -4.82 13.82 12.34
C MET A 570 -5.59 13.95 11.04
N HIS A 571 -6.15 15.12 10.78
CA HIS A 571 -6.81 15.47 9.52
C HIS A 571 -5.80 15.62 8.38
N GLY A 572 -4.64 16.23 8.65
CA GLY A 572 -3.54 16.41 7.71
C GLY A 572 -3.69 17.60 6.75
N ASP A 573 -4.88 18.19 6.69
CA ASP A 573 -5.18 19.42 5.95
C ASP A 573 -6.23 20.29 6.67
N LEU A 574 -6.03 20.50 7.98
CA LEU A 574 -6.97 21.27 8.78
C LEU A 574 -6.79 22.78 8.53
N HIS A 575 -7.76 23.36 7.83
CA HIS A 575 -7.83 24.81 7.57
C HIS A 575 -9.29 25.29 7.55
N THR A 576 -9.53 26.60 7.58
CA THR A 576 -10.88 27.18 7.72
C THR A 576 -11.87 26.78 6.62
N ARG A 577 -11.38 26.38 5.43
CA ARG A 577 -12.22 25.84 4.34
C ARG A 577 -12.63 24.37 4.51
N ASN A 578 -11.99 23.62 5.41
CA ASN A 578 -12.30 22.21 5.69
C ASN A 578 -13.09 22.02 6.99
N ILE A 579 -13.40 23.12 7.69
CA ILE A 579 -14.24 23.14 8.88
C ILE A 579 -15.62 23.66 8.47
N MET A 580 -16.61 22.78 8.41
CA MET A 580 -17.99 23.06 8.06
C MET A 580 -18.82 23.33 9.31
N ILE A 581 -19.61 24.39 9.28
CA ILE A 581 -20.40 24.91 10.39
C ILE A 581 -21.85 25.04 9.95
N SER A 582 -22.76 24.40 10.67
CA SER A 582 -24.19 24.66 10.60
C SER A 582 -24.64 25.28 11.92
N HIS A 583 -25.66 26.13 11.85
CA HIS A 583 -26.27 26.76 13.01
C HIS A 583 -27.80 26.68 12.89
N SER A 584 -28.46 26.38 13.99
CA SER A 584 -29.93 26.43 14.07
C SER A 584 -30.39 27.87 14.28
N ALA A 585 -31.47 28.28 13.62
CA ALA A 585 -32.09 29.57 13.91
C ALA A 585 -32.54 29.57 15.39
N PRO A 586 -32.22 30.63 16.15
CA PRO A 586 -32.64 30.71 17.55
C PRO A 586 -34.17 30.67 17.59
N HIS A 587 -34.73 29.65 18.23
CA HIS A 587 -36.11 29.71 18.67
C HIS A 587 -36.17 30.72 19.81
N ALA A 588 -37.33 31.36 20.03
CA ALA A 588 -37.46 32.61 20.79
C ALA A 588 -36.85 32.65 22.22
N ASN A 589 -36.36 31.53 22.77
CA ASN A 589 -35.62 31.44 24.04
C ASN A 589 -34.49 30.37 24.06
N SER A 590 -34.02 29.83 22.92
CA SER A 590 -32.98 28.79 22.88
C SER A 590 -31.59 29.37 22.55
N GLU A 591 -30.54 28.88 23.22
CA GLU A 591 -29.16 29.16 22.82
C GLU A 591 -28.93 28.73 21.34
N VAL A 592 -28.08 29.46 20.62
CA VAL A 592 -27.71 29.09 19.24
C VAL A 592 -26.89 27.81 19.28
N GLU A 593 -27.42 26.72 18.75
CA GLU A 593 -26.66 25.48 18.60
C GLU A 593 -25.84 25.50 17.32
N VAL A 594 -24.61 25.00 17.40
CA VAL A 594 -23.67 24.89 16.28
C VAL A 594 -23.30 23.43 16.07
N ALA A 595 -23.42 22.94 14.84
CA ALA A 595 -22.94 21.63 14.43
C ALA A 595 -21.69 21.79 13.57
N ILE A 596 -20.64 21.02 13.87
CA ILE A 596 -19.34 21.09 13.19
C ILE A 596 -19.09 19.77 12.45
N LYS A 597 -18.59 19.88 11.22
CA LYS A 597 -18.17 18.75 10.38
C LYS A 597 -16.83 19.06 9.71
N LEU A 598 -16.05 18.02 9.45
CA LEU A 598 -14.81 18.08 8.69
C LEU A 598 -15.02 17.44 7.30
N ILE A 599 -14.35 17.99 6.30
CA ILE A 599 -14.36 17.51 4.91
C ILE A 599 -12.94 17.28 4.41
N ASP A 600 -12.80 16.53 3.32
CA ASP A 600 -11.54 16.26 2.63
C ASP A 600 -10.59 15.33 3.41
N LEU A 601 -10.86 14.02 3.32
CA LEU A 601 -10.20 13.01 4.15
C LEU A 601 -8.95 12.40 3.51
N GLU A 602 -8.46 12.93 2.40
CA GLU A 602 -7.29 12.40 1.66
C GLU A 602 -6.02 12.29 2.51
N LYS A 603 -5.83 13.19 3.48
CA LYS A 603 -4.63 13.25 4.33
C LYS A 603 -4.85 12.74 5.76
N VAL A 604 -6.01 12.14 6.04
CA VAL A 604 -6.36 11.67 7.38
C VAL A 604 -5.50 10.48 7.78
N ARG A 605 -5.01 10.48 9.02
CA ARG A 605 -4.16 9.42 9.58
C ARG A 605 -4.51 9.11 11.04
N GLU A 606 -4.38 7.86 11.44
CA GLU A 606 -4.55 7.43 12.85
C GLU A 606 -3.29 7.60 13.70
N ASP A 607 -2.13 7.68 13.06
CA ASP A 607 -0.80 7.72 13.66
C ASP A 607 -0.13 9.11 13.55
N GLY A 608 -0.95 10.14 13.32
CA GLY A 608 -0.48 11.49 13.04
C GLY A 608 -0.16 12.32 14.27
N ASP A 609 0.01 13.62 14.04
CA ASP A 609 0.38 14.60 15.05
C ASP A 609 -0.63 15.75 15.07
N ALA A 610 -1.31 15.93 16.21
CA ALA A 610 -2.28 17.02 16.41
C ALA A 610 -1.62 18.42 16.27
N ALA A 611 -0.31 18.52 16.48
CA ALA A 611 0.43 19.76 16.29
C ALA A 611 0.45 20.20 14.81
N LEU A 612 0.39 19.25 13.87
CA LEU A 612 0.36 19.52 12.44
C LEU A 612 -0.91 20.27 12.04
N ASP A 613 -2.06 19.74 12.46
CA ASP A 613 -3.37 20.32 12.18
C ASP A 613 -3.52 21.70 12.81
N LEU A 614 -3.09 21.88 14.06
CA LEU A 614 -3.12 23.18 14.72
C LEU A 614 -2.22 24.18 13.98
N GLY A 615 -0.98 23.80 13.63
CA GLY A 615 -0.07 24.70 12.93
C GLY A 615 -0.57 25.10 11.54
N GLN A 616 -1.24 24.19 10.81
CA GLN A 616 -1.90 24.50 9.54
C GLN A 616 -3.03 25.50 9.73
N LEU A 617 -3.91 25.27 10.70
CA LEU A 617 -5.03 26.17 11.00
C LEU A 617 -4.55 27.57 11.38
N LEU A 618 -3.49 27.67 12.20
CA LEU A 618 -2.91 28.95 12.61
C LEU A 618 -2.38 29.74 11.42
N VAL A 619 -1.65 29.10 10.50
CA VAL A 619 -1.16 29.78 9.29
C VAL A 619 -2.30 30.21 8.39
N ASP A 620 -3.33 29.39 8.21
CA ASP A 620 -4.50 29.77 7.40
C ASP A 620 -5.21 31.00 8.01
N VAL A 621 -5.38 31.05 9.33
CA VAL A 621 -5.92 32.23 10.03
C VAL A 621 -5.02 33.45 9.90
N ASP A 622 -3.70 33.30 10.08
CA ASP A 622 -2.75 34.41 9.91
C ASP A 622 -2.82 35.02 8.51
N LEU A 623 -2.97 34.18 7.47
CA LEU A 623 -3.12 34.63 6.09
C LEU A 623 -4.46 35.34 5.85
N LEU A 624 -5.53 34.90 6.50
CA LEU A 624 -6.84 35.57 6.45
C LEU A 624 -6.79 36.95 7.11
N LEU A 625 -6.09 37.07 8.25
CA LEU A 625 -5.94 38.31 8.99
C LEU A 625 -4.94 39.28 8.35
N GLY A 626 -3.93 38.77 7.64
CA GLY A 626 -2.93 39.57 6.94
C GLY A 626 -3.41 40.21 5.64
N ASN A 627 -4.63 39.89 5.18
CA ASN A 627 -5.18 40.48 3.95
C ASN A 627 -5.80 41.87 4.25
N PRO A 628 -5.19 42.97 3.78
CA PRO A 628 -5.58 44.33 4.13
C PRO A 628 -7.02 44.68 3.74
N ASP A 629 -7.57 44.05 2.70
CA ASP A 629 -8.95 44.26 2.24
C ASP A 629 -10.01 43.74 3.24
N ARG A 630 -9.59 43.00 4.29
CA ARG A 630 -10.48 42.32 5.22
C ARG A 630 -10.22 42.62 6.69
N VAL A 631 -9.28 43.52 7.02
CA VAL A 631 -8.99 43.92 8.40
C VAL A 631 -10.06 44.91 8.89
N ASN A 632 -11.22 44.40 9.28
CA ASN A 632 -12.24 45.12 10.02
C ASN A 632 -12.41 44.51 11.43
N ASP A 633 -13.06 45.23 12.35
CA ASP A 633 -13.42 44.76 13.71
C ASP A 633 -14.13 43.38 13.72
N TYR A 634 -14.71 42.96 12.59
CA TYR A 634 -15.31 41.64 12.36
C TYR A 634 -14.37 40.44 12.55
N ASN A 635 -13.05 40.63 12.54
CA ASN A 635 -12.09 39.54 12.71
C ASN A 635 -11.73 39.26 14.17
N ARG A 636 -12.07 40.16 15.10
CA ARG A 636 -11.79 39.98 16.54
C ARG A 636 -12.39 38.68 17.12
N PRO A 637 -13.62 38.26 16.76
CA PRO A 637 -14.17 36.97 17.16
C PRO A 637 -13.32 35.78 16.71
N LEU A 638 -12.78 35.80 15.49
CA LEU A 638 -11.94 34.70 14.99
C LEU A 638 -10.64 34.59 15.78
N VAL A 639 -9.99 35.72 16.07
CA VAL A 639 -8.77 35.76 16.88
C VAL A 639 -9.00 35.16 18.26
N GLU A 640 -10.10 35.51 18.93
CA GLU A 640 -10.41 34.98 20.26
C GLU A 640 -10.78 33.48 20.23
N ILE A 641 -11.53 33.03 19.21
CA ILE A 641 -11.78 31.59 19.01
C ILE A 641 -10.45 30.83 18.87
N ILE A 642 -9.54 31.33 18.02
CA ILE A 642 -8.27 30.65 17.74
C ILE A 642 -7.35 30.68 18.96
N LYS A 643 -7.33 31.75 19.75
CA LYS A 643 -6.64 31.78 21.05
C LYS A 643 -7.17 30.68 21.98
N GLN A 644 -8.49 30.50 22.07
CA GLN A 644 -9.07 29.43 22.88
C GLN A 644 -8.71 28.04 22.36
N VAL A 645 -8.72 27.84 21.04
CA VAL A 645 -8.26 26.59 20.42
C VAL A 645 -6.80 26.31 20.83
N VAL A 646 -5.89 27.29 20.73
CA VAL A 646 -4.49 27.12 21.16
C VAL A 646 -4.39 26.73 22.64
N VAL A 647 -5.14 27.39 23.52
CA VAL A 647 -5.16 27.06 24.96
C VAL A 647 -5.67 25.63 25.20
N ALA A 648 -6.72 25.21 24.48
CA ALA A 648 -7.25 23.86 24.57
C ALA A 648 -6.23 22.80 24.12
N TYR A 649 -5.52 23.04 23.01
CA TYR A 649 -4.46 22.14 22.54
C TYR A 649 -3.26 22.09 23.49
N GLN A 650 -2.88 23.21 24.13
CA GLN A 650 -1.84 23.20 25.16
C GLN A 650 -2.26 22.41 26.40
N LYS A 651 -3.53 22.48 26.80
CA LYS A 651 -4.08 21.62 27.86
C LYS A 651 -4.04 20.14 27.45
N PHE A 652 -4.53 19.83 26.25
CA PHE A 652 -4.49 18.48 25.65
C PHE A 652 -3.07 17.91 25.62
N ALA A 653 -2.07 18.67 25.18
CA ALA A 653 -0.67 18.24 25.14
C ALA A 653 -0.12 17.95 26.54
N ARG A 654 -0.43 18.80 27.54
CA ARG A 654 -0.01 18.60 28.94
C ARG A 654 -0.61 17.34 29.54
N GLU A 655 -1.91 17.09 29.32
CA GLU A 655 -2.59 15.88 29.78
C GLU A 655 -1.96 14.61 29.19
N ARG A 656 -1.44 14.71 27.97
CA ARG A 656 -0.74 13.62 27.26
C ARG A 656 0.77 13.58 27.53
N ARG A 657 1.30 14.45 28.39
CA ARG A 657 2.73 14.56 28.72
C ARG A 657 3.62 14.81 27.50
N ASP A 658 3.12 15.55 26.53
CA ASP A 658 3.83 15.88 25.29
C ASP A 658 4.62 17.18 25.44
N THR A 659 5.89 17.05 25.85
CA THR A 659 6.76 18.18 26.18
C THR A 659 7.22 18.98 24.96
N HIS A 660 7.18 18.39 23.77
CA HIS A 660 7.65 19.00 22.53
C HIS A 660 6.52 19.47 21.61
N PHE A 661 5.26 19.40 22.07
CA PHE A 661 4.08 19.81 21.30
C PHE A 661 4.20 21.22 20.71
N THR A 662 4.54 22.22 21.53
CA THR A 662 4.68 23.62 21.07
C THR A 662 5.75 23.77 19.99
N ALA A 663 6.87 23.04 20.09
CA ALA A 663 7.91 23.05 19.07
C ALA A 663 7.40 22.44 17.75
N ARG A 664 6.64 21.34 17.81
CA ARG A 664 6.04 20.73 16.61
C ARG A 664 4.93 21.61 16.00
N VAL A 665 4.21 22.41 16.78
CA VAL A 665 3.28 23.41 16.23
C VAL A 665 4.03 24.46 15.41
N GLN A 666 5.18 24.95 15.88
CA GLN A 666 6.00 25.88 15.10
C GLN A 666 6.56 25.20 13.84
N LEU A 667 6.97 23.93 13.92
CA LEU A 667 7.40 23.14 12.78
C LEU A 667 6.27 22.99 11.73
N ALA A 668 5.04 22.74 12.19
CA ALA A 668 3.85 22.68 11.36
C ALA A 668 3.53 24.01 10.67
N ARG A 669 3.71 25.14 11.37
CA ARG A 669 3.57 26.49 10.78
C ARG A 669 4.61 26.72 9.69
N ALA A 670 5.88 26.38 9.94
CA ALA A 670 6.93 26.48 8.94
C ALA A 670 6.60 25.67 7.68
N ARG A 671 6.18 24.41 7.85
CA ARG A 671 5.71 23.55 6.76
C ARG A 671 4.55 24.16 5.99
N SER A 672 3.60 24.77 6.68
CA SER A 672 2.41 25.36 6.08
C SER A 672 2.76 26.60 5.25
N TYR A 673 3.63 27.48 5.74
CA TYR A 673 4.14 28.60 4.94
C TYR A 673 4.91 28.14 3.70
N ILE A 674 5.77 27.11 3.82
CA ILE A 674 6.46 26.52 2.67
C ILE A 674 5.46 25.94 1.66
N ARG A 675 4.39 25.29 2.13
CA ARG A 675 3.33 24.78 1.26
C ARG A 675 2.60 25.91 0.52
N VAL A 676 2.31 27.01 1.20
CA VAL A 676 1.69 28.21 0.60
C VAL A 676 2.60 28.82 -0.45
N ALA A 677 3.89 28.96 -0.13
CA ALA A 677 4.92 29.40 -1.09
C ALA A 677 4.97 28.48 -2.32
N LYS A 678 4.94 27.16 -2.12
CA LYS A 678 4.86 26.20 -3.23
C LYS A 678 3.58 26.39 -4.05
N GLY A 679 2.44 26.66 -3.43
CA GLY A 679 1.19 26.96 -4.13
C GLY A 679 1.28 28.18 -5.06
N LYS A 680 2.05 29.20 -4.66
CA LYS A 680 2.28 30.42 -5.45
C LYS A 680 3.04 30.15 -6.75
N THR A 681 3.87 29.10 -6.84
CA THR A 681 4.55 28.73 -8.10
C THR A 681 3.57 28.50 -9.26
N ARG A 682 2.43 27.86 -9.01
CA ARG A 682 1.37 27.64 -10.01
C ARG A 682 0.73 28.95 -10.47
N GLN A 683 0.47 29.87 -9.54
CA GLN A 683 -0.08 31.20 -9.86
C GLN A 683 0.91 32.00 -10.72
N ILE A 684 2.19 31.99 -10.35
CA ILE A 684 3.26 32.63 -11.10
C ILE A 684 3.34 32.06 -12.51
N GLU A 685 3.36 30.74 -12.67
CA GLU A 685 3.39 30.06 -13.95
C GLU A 685 2.19 30.45 -14.83
N GLN A 686 0.98 30.47 -14.28
CA GLN A 686 -0.21 30.93 -14.98
C GLN A 686 -0.09 32.39 -15.44
N HIS A 687 0.46 33.28 -14.61
CA HIS A 687 0.68 34.68 -15.01
C HIS A 687 1.75 34.82 -16.09
N LEU A 688 2.81 34.01 -16.04
CA LEU A 688 3.84 33.99 -17.08
C LEU A 688 3.28 33.51 -18.42
N GLN A 689 2.49 32.43 -18.43
CA GLN A 689 1.81 31.93 -19.63
C GLN A 689 0.87 32.99 -20.25
N ASN A 690 0.26 33.83 -19.41
CA ASN A 690 -0.60 34.93 -19.83
C ASN A 690 0.15 36.23 -20.17
N GLY A 691 1.49 36.22 -20.21
CA GLY A 691 2.31 37.42 -20.48
C GLY A 691 2.31 38.48 -19.38
N ARG A 692 1.77 38.18 -18.18
CA ARG A 692 1.65 39.12 -17.06
C ARG A 692 2.86 39.06 -16.12
N ARG A 693 4.05 39.36 -16.65
CA ARG A 693 5.32 39.24 -15.90
C ARG A 693 5.39 40.13 -14.64
N GLY A 694 4.79 41.32 -14.66
CA GLY A 694 4.76 42.22 -13.49
C GLY A 694 4.09 41.58 -12.27
N LEU A 695 2.90 40.99 -12.45
CA LEU A 695 2.19 40.26 -11.40
C LEU A 695 2.95 39.01 -10.95
N ALA A 696 3.60 38.30 -11.89
CA ALA A 696 4.46 37.16 -11.55
C ALA A 696 5.61 37.56 -10.61
N LEU A 697 6.21 38.75 -10.80
CA LEU A 697 7.26 39.28 -9.92
C LEU A 697 6.71 39.70 -8.54
N GLU A 698 5.52 40.29 -8.49
CA GLU A 698 4.84 40.63 -7.23
C GLU A 698 4.56 39.38 -6.39
N ILE A 699 3.95 38.36 -7.00
CA ILE A 699 3.67 37.08 -6.35
C ILE A 699 4.97 36.35 -5.95
N THR A 700 6.06 36.54 -6.71
CA THR A 700 7.39 36.03 -6.33
C THR A 700 7.87 36.65 -5.01
N ARG A 701 7.65 37.95 -4.78
CA ARG A 701 8.02 38.61 -3.52
C ARG A 701 7.19 38.09 -2.35
N GLU A 702 5.89 37.90 -2.54
CA GLU A 702 5.02 37.26 -1.53
C GLU A 702 5.49 35.83 -1.20
N MET A 703 5.87 35.06 -2.22
CA MET A 703 6.38 33.70 -2.06
C MET A 703 7.65 33.67 -1.21
N LEU A 704 8.60 34.59 -1.46
CA LEU A 704 9.82 34.72 -0.65
C LEU A 704 9.50 35.14 0.79
N LEU A 705 8.55 36.06 1.00
CA LEU A 705 8.09 36.45 2.34
C LEU A 705 7.54 35.25 3.13
N HIS A 706 6.79 34.34 2.49
CA HIS A 706 6.34 33.12 3.16
C HIS A 706 7.52 32.19 3.51
N CYS A 707 8.53 32.07 2.65
CA CYS A 707 9.74 31.33 2.96
C CYS A 707 10.52 31.93 4.15
N GLU A 708 10.56 33.26 4.29
CA GLU A 708 11.16 33.93 5.44
C GLU A 708 10.40 33.63 6.74
N GLN A 709 9.07 33.67 6.71
CA GLN A 709 8.25 33.31 7.88
C GLN A 709 8.49 31.85 8.28
N ALA A 710 8.59 30.95 7.31
CA ALA A 710 8.97 29.57 7.59
C ALA A 710 10.33 29.47 8.29
N ALA A 711 11.36 30.18 7.80
CA ALA A 711 12.69 30.19 8.40
C ALA A 711 12.69 30.71 9.85
N LYS A 712 11.86 31.71 10.19
CA LYS A 712 11.69 32.21 11.57
C LYS A 712 11.08 31.16 12.49
N HIS A 713 10.09 30.40 12.00
CA HIS A 713 9.51 29.30 12.77
C HIS A 713 10.51 28.15 12.98
N LEU A 714 11.26 27.74 11.95
CA LEU A 714 12.31 26.72 12.09
C LEU A 714 13.38 27.16 13.10
N GLU A 715 13.77 28.43 13.09
CA GLU A 715 14.71 28.99 14.07
C GLU A 715 14.18 28.91 15.51
N THR A 716 12.88 29.15 15.69
CA THR A 716 12.21 29.02 17.00
C THR A 716 12.23 27.56 17.50
N VAL A 717 12.02 26.60 16.61
CA VAL A 717 12.10 25.16 16.93
C VAL A 717 13.53 24.78 17.34
N LEU A 718 14.54 25.19 16.57
CA LEU A 718 15.94 24.89 16.86
C LEU A 718 16.39 25.51 18.19
N LYS A 719 15.99 26.75 18.49
CA LYS A 719 16.24 27.40 19.78
C LYS A 719 15.63 26.60 20.94
N ALA A 720 14.39 26.14 20.80
CA ALA A 720 13.74 25.32 21.82
C ALA A 720 14.42 23.96 22.03
N LEU A 721 14.99 23.35 20.97
CA LEU A 721 15.73 22.10 21.07
C LEU A 721 17.12 22.29 21.70
N ASN A 722 17.77 23.43 21.50
CA ASN A 722 19.10 23.69 22.04
C ASN A 722 19.10 24.09 23.53
N GLN A 723 17.94 24.39 24.11
CA GLN A 723 17.82 24.62 25.55
C GLN A 723 17.92 23.28 26.30
N PRO A 724 18.71 23.20 27.39
CA PRO A 724 18.74 22.02 28.24
C PRO A 724 17.33 21.78 28.79
N VAL A 725 16.88 20.52 28.76
CA VAL A 725 15.58 20.13 29.33
C VAL A 725 15.71 20.27 30.84
N SER A 726 15.11 21.32 31.40
CA SER A 726 15.06 21.60 32.84
C SER A 726 14.12 20.65 33.58
#